data_AF-A0A1P8WH25-F1
#
_entry.id   AF-A0A1P8WH25-F1
#
_cell.length_a   1.000
_cell.length_b   1.000
_cell.length_c   1.000
_cell.angle_alpha   90.00
_cell.angle_beta   90.00
_cell.angle_gamma   90.00
#
_symmetry.space_group_name_H-M   'P 1'
#
loop_
_entity.id
_entity.type
_entity.pdbx_description
1 polymer ?
#
loop_
_entity_poly.entity_id
_entity_poly.type
_entity_poly.pdbx_seq_one_letter_code
_entity_poly.pdbx_strand_id
1 'polypeptide(L)'
;MTKLAISFVSFVLLSFAAVSAQDVPLVYDLENTGEKFPQPVLSAFEQLPVVRPLPDPFAWPDGSGRSTKFADWARRRSEIKAEIERYGVGEKPPRPKDIAATLKDGTLTVKATENGETLTLTARVSMPKGDGPFPAVIGIGFGGGTGSLPADIFTSRDVATISFDFKQVMAHQQKRGNEPINRLYPELTHIGAYAAWPWGISRIIDGLELVEKDLPIDRKRLAVTGCSFAGKMALFAGAFDERITLTIAQESGGGGAAAWRVSETLGNVETLGKTSRAWFREDMFEFSAAVDKLPYDHHELMAMVAPRALLVLGNPEYEWLADESGYVSCRAAHEVWKTFGIGDRFGFSIVAGHPHCQLPASQRPEVEAFVDKFLLGKSDVKTDVTKHPFDLVEHEFWYDGWTKGKSTFPTLDGENIETFTFEAEAMKSGSDWEIKSAEDASAGKYITVKPSIESPPAVPAGDNAAVTIPFTTTKDAKYYIHARVNCPSADDDSFWIQIDDEGFVMANGLGTQGWQWVKLATFKPTPGKHTLTIKYRENGAFLDRIGITTYPFGADALDAAKAEPSLKNAVDKRFKIGVGVGHRVVQNDEDAALIRRHFEILTPENCMKPEGIHPQENEWKFEPSDAFADFAREHNMELVGHCLVWAKDDRTDEWMMNEGENPVSREKLLQRIQTHVKTVVSRYADVATHWDVVNEAIGDSNDDLLRDSVYSQTTGMDFIVTAFKTARAHDPDALLIYNDYNGHKPGKRKKLIELLTKLKAAGAPIDAYGMQGHFELGDNSLPELRATFDELRKLGIQVVVSELDIDVVKRGRWWADGNKYRDELKTFDPYKDGMPPEIEQQMVKQYVELFKLFHEYRDIIARVSFWNLHDGHSWLNYFPWERVNHPLLFDRQRKPKAAFDAVYEMLKKSSDQKAAVRHTPLQRTDANSKKVHKQLVAKTKLGQIDVYFQGDSITRRWGATDYPELLAHWKKSFHGWNAANFAWGGDNTHHILWRMQNGELEGVSPKVVCLQAGANNLPWIGAAKQSHVTDVVEGIEVIIAEFRSRFPDVPVVLTAMFPRDQNAALAPTIDAINKKLKVISQADKRIHWININDDPAGASGKLLPDVSSDGIHLEKAGYEVWAQALRPILTKLLGEPAEVDRAPPATGNPGL
;
A
#
# COMPACT_ATOMS: atom_id res chain seq x y z
N MET A 1 -17.70 -73.41 19.63
CA MET A 1 -18.37 -72.68 18.53
C MET A 1 -19.44 -71.83 19.15
N THR A 2 -19.17 -70.54 19.28
CA THR A 2 -19.97 -69.58 20.05
C THR A 2 -20.22 -68.38 19.15
N LYS A 3 -21.47 -68.21 18.74
CA LYS A 3 -22.06 -66.96 18.25
C LYS A 3 -23.48 -66.92 18.82
N LEU A 4 -23.76 -65.95 19.67
CA LEU A 4 -25.11 -65.64 20.11
C LEU A 4 -25.43 -64.22 19.66
N ALA A 5 -26.53 -64.11 18.92
CA ALA A 5 -27.22 -62.87 18.64
C ALA A 5 -28.51 -62.86 19.47
N ILE A 6 -28.92 -61.69 19.96
CA ILE A 6 -30.25 -61.08 19.83
C ILE A 6 -30.37 -59.93 20.87
N SER A 7 -30.91 -58.82 20.37
CA SER A 7 -31.05 -57.48 20.98
C SER A 7 -31.95 -57.40 22.21
N PHE A 8 -31.65 -56.44 23.10
CA PHE A 8 -32.49 -55.34 23.65
C PHE A 8 -32.16 -55.05 25.12
N VAL A 9 -31.41 -53.97 25.39
CA VAL A 9 -31.60 -53.11 26.57
C VAL A 9 -31.24 -51.67 26.17
N SER A 10 -32.26 -50.82 26.11
CA SER A 10 -32.17 -49.37 26.13
C SER A 10 -31.96 -48.91 27.56
N PHE A 11 -30.87 -48.19 27.87
CA PHE A 11 -30.78 -47.01 28.77
C PHE A 11 -29.31 -46.64 29.07
N VAL A 12 -28.99 -45.33 29.01
CA VAL A 12 -27.77 -44.63 29.49
C VAL A 12 -26.51 -44.84 28.60
N LEU A 13 -25.87 -43.86 27.94
CA LEU A 13 -25.56 -42.47 28.30
C LEU A 13 -25.87 -41.47 27.16
N LEU A 14 -26.79 -40.54 27.42
CA LEU A 14 -26.65 -39.15 26.97
C LEU A 14 -25.66 -38.47 27.93
N SER A 15 -24.42 -38.29 27.50
CA SER A 15 -23.46 -37.45 28.21
C SER A 15 -22.81 -36.50 27.21
N PHE A 16 -23.43 -35.32 27.12
CA PHE A 16 -22.82 -34.00 26.97
C PHE A 16 -21.46 -33.96 26.25
N ALA A 17 -21.48 -33.61 24.97
CA ALA A 17 -20.47 -32.70 24.45
C ALA A 17 -20.85 -31.28 24.91
N ALA A 18 -20.70 -31.00 26.19
CA ALA A 18 -20.61 -29.64 26.66
C ALA A 18 -19.31 -29.09 26.09
N VAL A 19 -19.41 -28.26 25.05
CA VAL A 19 -18.34 -27.30 24.73
C VAL A 19 -18.01 -26.64 26.07
N SER A 20 -16.77 -26.80 26.54
CA SER A 20 -16.29 -26.07 27.70
C SER A 20 -16.51 -24.59 27.40
N ALA A 21 -17.54 -24.01 28.03
CA ALA A 21 -17.71 -22.57 28.04
C ALA A 21 -16.43 -22.00 28.64
N GLN A 22 -15.79 -21.09 27.92
CA GLN A 22 -14.65 -20.37 28.44
C GLN A 22 -15.14 -19.58 29.66
N ASP A 23 -14.53 -19.78 30.84
CA ASP A 23 -14.90 -19.03 32.06
C ASP A 23 -14.48 -17.56 31.90
N VAL A 24 -15.36 -16.77 31.30
CA VAL A 24 -15.15 -15.33 31.05
C VAL A 24 -15.61 -14.53 32.28
N PRO A 25 -14.68 -13.93 33.05
CA PRO A 25 -15.02 -13.22 34.29
C PRO A 25 -15.94 -12.03 34.02
N LEU A 26 -16.79 -11.68 34.99
CA LEU A 26 -17.61 -10.47 34.90
C LEU A 26 -16.80 -9.20 35.16
N VAL A 27 -15.81 -9.27 36.05
CA VAL A 27 -14.97 -8.16 36.49
C VAL A 27 -13.63 -8.72 37.00
N TYR A 28 -12.61 -7.87 37.10
CA TYR A 28 -11.29 -8.23 37.61
C TYR A 28 -11.01 -7.58 38.97
N ASP A 29 -10.10 -8.19 39.73
CA ASP A 29 -9.71 -7.67 41.05
C ASP A 29 -8.64 -6.56 40.96
N LEU A 30 -7.91 -6.47 39.83
CA LEU A 30 -6.81 -5.54 39.62
C LEU A 30 -6.99 -4.76 38.32
N GLU A 31 -6.46 -3.54 38.30
CA GLU A 31 -6.29 -2.75 37.09
C GLU A 31 -5.25 -3.42 36.17
N ASN A 32 -5.56 -3.55 34.87
CA ASN A 32 -4.60 -4.05 33.89
C ASN A 32 -3.69 -2.92 33.40
N THR A 33 -2.50 -2.85 34.00
CA THR A 33 -1.47 -1.87 33.64
C THR A 33 -0.72 -2.21 32.36
N GLY A 34 -0.89 -3.44 31.85
CA GLY A 34 -0.13 -3.93 30.70
C GLY A 34 1.30 -4.39 31.01
N GLU A 35 1.81 -4.17 32.23
CA GLU A 35 3.20 -4.44 32.62
C GLU A 35 3.65 -5.90 32.40
N LYS A 36 2.72 -6.85 32.41
CA LYS A 36 3.00 -8.27 32.18
C LYS A 36 3.18 -8.64 30.70
N PHE A 37 2.88 -7.72 29.78
CA PHE A 37 2.96 -7.92 28.34
C PHE A 37 4.10 -7.10 27.73
N PRO A 38 4.72 -7.57 26.63
CA PRO A 38 5.62 -6.75 25.86
C PRO A 38 4.91 -5.47 25.38
N GLN A 39 5.60 -4.35 25.44
CA GLN A 39 5.09 -3.10 24.87
C GLN A 39 4.94 -3.25 23.36
N PRO A 40 3.82 -2.79 22.76
CA PRO A 40 3.66 -2.81 21.32
C PRO A 40 4.65 -1.87 20.64
N VAL A 41 4.95 -2.14 19.38
CA VAL A 41 5.69 -1.19 18.53
C VAL A 41 4.73 -0.08 18.12
N LEU A 42 5.06 1.16 18.49
CA LEU A 42 4.26 2.35 18.18
C LEU A 42 5.04 3.22 17.18
N SER A 43 4.61 3.19 15.93
CA SER A 43 5.22 3.90 14.81
C SER A 43 5.06 5.42 14.88
N ALA A 44 5.96 6.15 14.23
CA ALA A 44 5.77 7.58 14.00
C ALA A 44 4.64 7.82 12.98
N PHE A 45 4.05 9.01 12.97
CA PHE A 45 2.94 9.40 12.09
C PHE A 45 3.19 9.08 10.61
N GLU A 46 4.41 9.30 10.14
CA GLU A 46 4.81 9.08 8.74
C GLU A 46 4.84 7.58 8.36
N GLN A 47 5.01 6.71 9.34
CA GLN A 47 5.11 5.25 9.18
C GLN A 47 3.77 4.54 9.39
N LEU A 48 2.76 5.24 9.91
CA LEU A 48 1.44 4.65 10.13
C LEU A 48 0.76 4.35 8.79
N PRO A 49 0.22 3.13 8.61
CA PRO A 49 -0.53 2.78 7.41
C PRO A 49 -1.86 3.53 7.37
N VAL A 50 -2.38 3.72 6.16
CA VAL A 50 -3.75 4.17 5.95
C VAL A 50 -4.69 2.98 6.14
N VAL A 51 -5.58 3.07 7.15
CA VAL A 51 -6.65 2.11 7.43
C VAL A 51 -7.97 2.85 7.41
N ARG A 52 -8.72 2.69 6.31
CA ARG A 52 -9.99 3.38 6.04
C ARG A 52 -11.21 2.79 6.76
N PRO A 53 -11.46 1.47 6.73
CA PRO A 53 -12.46 0.88 7.62
C PRO A 53 -12.02 1.05 9.09
N LEU A 54 -12.90 0.71 10.02
CA LEU A 54 -12.54 0.67 11.44
C LEU A 54 -11.37 -0.34 11.63
N PRO A 55 -10.39 -0.06 12.51
CA PRO A 55 -9.33 -1.01 12.88
C PRO A 55 -9.88 -2.31 13.52
N ASP A 56 -9.30 -3.46 13.18
CA ASP A 56 -9.75 -4.76 13.72
C ASP A 56 -9.33 -4.90 15.20
N PRO A 57 -10.28 -4.94 16.17
CA PRO A 57 -9.95 -5.06 17.58
C PRO A 57 -9.21 -6.36 17.92
N PHE A 58 -9.22 -7.36 17.03
CA PHE A 58 -8.53 -8.63 17.22
C PHE A 58 -7.17 -8.70 16.53
N ALA A 59 -6.79 -7.72 15.71
CA ALA A 59 -5.53 -7.72 14.99
C ALA A 59 -4.36 -7.30 15.89
N TRP A 60 -3.18 -7.87 15.62
CA TRP A 60 -1.95 -7.46 16.28
C TRP A 60 -1.41 -6.17 15.64
N PRO A 61 -0.92 -5.21 16.44
CA PRO A 61 -0.41 -3.94 15.93
C PRO A 61 0.83 -4.09 15.03
N ASP A 62 1.55 -5.19 15.17
CA ASP A 62 2.72 -5.51 14.34
C ASP A 62 2.38 -6.16 12.99
N GLY A 63 1.08 -6.32 12.69
CA GLY A 63 0.60 -6.94 11.45
C GLY A 63 0.82 -8.46 11.37
N SER A 64 1.22 -9.12 12.46
CA SER A 64 1.50 -10.57 12.47
C SER A 64 0.25 -11.47 12.36
N GLY A 65 -0.95 -10.88 12.35
CA GLY A 65 -2.23 -11.57 12.23
C GLY A 65 -3.26 -11.04 13.20
N ARG A 66 -4.15 -11.91 13.66
CA ARG A 66 -5.22 -11.60 14.63
C ARG A 66 -5.50 -12.77 15.58
N SER A 67 -6.11 -12.51 16.73
CA SER A 67 -6.61 -13.56 17.63
C SER A 67 -7.98 -13.21 18.22
N THR A 68 -8.92 -14.16 18.11
CA THR A 68 -10.26 -14.07 18.72
C THR A 68 -10.38 -14.84 20.03
N LYS A 69 -9.27 -15.39 20.56
CA LYS A 69 -9.28 -16.14 21.82
C LYS A 69 -9.37 -15.18 23.00
N PHE A 70 -10.29 -15.42 23.94
CA PHE A 70 -10.39 -14.58 25.14
C PHE A 70 -9.11 -14.57 25.99
N ALA A 71 -8.32 -15.66 25.98
CA ALA A 71 -7.03 -15.72 26.69
C ALA A 71 -6.02 -14.66 26.19
N ASP A 72 -6.11 -14.28 24.91
CA ASP A 72 -5.26 -13.27 24.29
C ASP A 72 -5.80 -11.85 24.49
N TRP A 73 -7.06 -11.71 24.90
CA TRP A 73 -7.77 -10.44 24.99
C TRP A 73 -7.12 -9.48 25.98
N ALA A 74 -6.61 -9.97 27.12
CA ALA A 74 -5.93 -9.11 28.10
C ALA A 74 -4.66 -8.45 27.53
N ARG A 75 -3.94 -9.15 26.63
CA ARG A 75 -2.80 -8.59 25.90
C ARG A 75 -3.29 -7.54 24.91
N ARG A 76 -4.27 -7.88 24.08
CA ARG A 76 -4.76 -6.93 23.06
C ARG A 76 -5.35 -5.66 23.68
N ARG A 77 -6.10 -5.75 24.78
CA ARG A 77 -6.55 -4.57 25.55
C ARG A 77 -5.39 -3.68 25.99
N SER A 78 -4.27 -4.27 26.41
CA SER A 78 -3.06 -3.52 26.78
C SER A 78 -2.42 -2.83 25.58
N GLU A 79 -2.46 -3.45 24.40
CA GLU A 79 -1.92 -2.87 23.17
C GLU A 79 -2.81 -1.70 22.69
N ILE A 80 -4.14 -1.88 22.70
CA ILE A 80 -5.10 -0.79 22.42
C ILE A 80 -4.91 0.36 23.41
N LYS A 81 -4.74 0.07 24.70
CA LYS A 81 -4.44 1.09 25.72
C LYS A 81 -3.21 1.91 25.32
N ALA A 82 -2.11 1.25 24.96
CA ALA A 82 -0.88 1.93 24.56
C ALA A 82 -1.05 2.78 23.29
N GLU A 83 -1.84 2.32 22.31
CA GLU A 83 -2.21 3.10 21.12
C GLU A 83 -3.00 4.36 21.51
N ILE A 84 -4.04 4.24 22.34
CA ILE A 84 -4.87 5.36 22.81
C ILE A 84 -4.04 6.35 23.63
N GLU A 85 -3.15 5.88 24.51
CA GLU A 85 -2.26 6.73 25.30
C GLU A 85 -1.26 7.48 24.41
N ARG A 86 -0.66 6.80 23.43
CA ARG A 86 0.37 7.39 22.56
C ARG A 86 -0.18 8.43 21.60
N TYR A 87 -1.30 8.13 20.94
CA TYR A 87 -1.82 8.95 19.83
C TYR A 87 -3.06 9.77 20.20
N GLY A 88 -3.65 9.57 21.39
CA GLY A 88 -4.87 10.24 21.81
C GLY A 88 -4.75 11.05 23.10
N VAL A 89 -4.68 10.35 24.23
CA VAL A 89 -4.97 10.95 25.56
C VAL A 89 -3.76 11.11 26.47
N GLY A 90 -2.61 10.53 26.12
CA GLY A 90 -1.42 10.54 26.98
C GLY A 90 -1.43 9.40 27.98
N GLU A 91 -0.25 9.13 28.53
CA GLU A 91 -0.06 8.09 29.53
C GLU A 91 -0.94 8.35 30.75
N LYS A 92 -1.77 7.37 31.11
CA LYS A 92 -2.44 7.31 32.40
C LYS A 92 -1.43 6.78 33.41
N PRO A 93 -1.04 7.56 34.43
CA PRO A 93 -0.03 7.11 35.38
C PRO A 93 -0.47 5.83 36.13
N PRO A 94 0.49 5.02 36.62
CA PRO A 94 0.16 3.87 37.45
C PRO A 94 -0.42 4.28 38.81
N ARG A 95 -0.81 3.28 39.63
CA ARG A 95 -1.15 3.48 41.04
C ARG A 95 0.09 4.01 41.79
N PRO A 96 0.00 5.15 42.52
CA PRO A 96 1.09 5.66 43.35
C PRO A 96 1.56 4.64 44.38
N LYS A 97 2.86 4.63 44.67
CA LYS A 97 3.43 3.72 45.69
C LYS A 97 2.96 4.07 47.11
N ASP A 98 2.85 5.37 47.39
CA ASP A 98 2.33 5.87 48.66
C ASP A 98 0.90 6.37 48.44
N ILE A 99 -0.06 5.55 48.88
CA ILE A 99 -1.48 5.87 48.83
C ILE A 99 -2.16 5.45 50.14
N ALA A 100 -2.92 6.37 50.71
CA ALA A 100 -3.66 6.16 51.94
C ALA A 100 -5.11 6.65 51.76
N ALA A 101 -6.05 6.03 52.49
CA ALA A 101 -7.43 6.48 52.48
C ALA A 101 -8.05 6.45 53.87
N THR A 102 -9.01 7.33 54.09
CA THR A 102 -9.83 7.37 55.30
C THR A 102 -11.29 7.59 54.93
N LEU A 103 -12.19 7.05 55.75
CA LEU A 103 -13.61 7.36 55.69
C LEU A 103 -13.99 8.15 56.95
N LYS A 104 -14.56 9.35 56.77
CA LYS A 104 -15.08 10.14 57.88
C LYS A 104 -16.36 10.84 57.46
N ASP A 105 -17.40 10.75 58.29
CA ASP A 105 -18.69 11.43 58.09
C ASP A 105 -19.28 11.20 56.67
N GLY A 106 -19.15 9.97 56.14
CA GLY A 106 -19.62 9.61 54.80
C GLY A 106 -18.79 10.17 53.64
N THR A 107 -17.60 10.69 53.92
CA THR A 107 -16.66 11.20 52.89
C THR A 107 -15.42 10.32 52.85
N LEU A 108 -15.19 9.67 51.71
CA LEU A 108 -13.94 8.97 51.41
C LEU A 108 -12.90 10.02 51.02
N THR A 109 -11.76 10.01 51.72
CA THR A 109 -10.60 10.86 51.42
C THR A 109 -9.44 9.96 51.02
N VAL A 110 -8.95 10.11 49.79
CA VAL A 110 -7.79 9.39 49.26
C VAL A 110 -6.64 10.36 49.09
N LYS A 111 -5.47 10.04 49.66
CA LYS A 111 -4.24 10.79 49.51
C LYS A 111 -3.26 9.97 48.69
N ALA A 112 -2.91 10.48 47.52
CA ALA A 112 -1.92 9.92 46.62
C ALA A 112 -0.65 10.76 46.69
N THR A 113 0.48 10.14 47.02
CA THR A 113 1.78 10.80 47.13
C THR A 113 2.76 10.20 46.12
N GLU A 114 3.38 11.05 45.31
CA GLU A 114 4.41 10.69 44.33
C GLU A 114 5.31 11.91 44.14
N ASN A 115 6.60 11.71 43.87
CA ASN A 115 7.58 12.80 43.65
C ASN A 115 7.63 13.87 44.76
N GLY A 116 7.30 13.51 46.00
CA GLY A 116 7.30 14.43 47.15
C GLY A 116 6.07 15.34 47.24
N GLU A 117 5.12 15.22 46.32
CA GLU A 117 3.85 15.95 46.30
C GLU A 117 2.69 15.04 46.72
N THR A 118 1.64 15.61 47.31
CA THR A 118 0.43 14.87 47.69
C THR A 118 -0.81 15.50 47.07
N LEU A 119 -1.56 14.68 46.33
CA LEU A 119 -2.88 15.03 45.82
C LEU A 119 -3.95 14.36 46.68
N THR A 120 -4.92 15.15 47.15
CA THR A 120 -6.05 14.66 47.95
C THR A 120 -7.32 14.65 47.11
N LEU A 121 -7.95 13.48 46.99
CA LEU A 121 -9.27 13.29 46.39
C LEU A 121 -10.28 13.05 47.49
N THR A 122 -11.42 13.73 47.41
CA THR A 122 -12.57 13.50 48.28
C THR A 122 -13.78 13.07 47.45
N ALA A 123 -14.51 12.07 47.95
CA ALA A 123 -15.72 11.57 47.34
C ALA A 123 -16.78 11.32 48.42
N ARG A 124 -17.97 11.91 48.23
CA ARG A 124 -19.11 11.64 49.13
C ARG A 124 -19.70 10.28 48.79
N VAL A 125 -19.85 9.44 49.80
CA VAL A 125 -20.46 8.10 49.70
C VAL A 125 -21.80 8.12 50.42
N SER A 126 -22.87 7.85 49.68
CA SER A 126 -24.21 7.65 50.25
C SER A 126 -24.50 6.16 50.34
N MET A 127 -24.67 5.67 51.57
CA MET A 127 -24.91 4.25 51.85
C MET A 127 -26.41 3.93 51.92
N PRO A 128 -26.84 2.77 51.41
CA PRO A 128 -28.15 2.20 51.71
C PRO A 128 -28.27 1.82 53.19
N LYS A 129 -29.48 1.44 53.61
CA LYS A 129 -29.70 0.90 54.97
C LYS A 129 -29.33 -0.58 55.01
N GLY A 130 -28.67 -1.02 56.08
CA GLY A 130 -28.32 -2.43 56.32
C GLY A 130 -26.83 -2.66 56.47
N ASP A 131 -26.43 -3.93 56.59
CA ASP A 131 -25.05 -4.32 56.94
C ASP A 131 -24.12 -4.48 55.71
N GLY A 132 -24.67 -4.53 54.49
CA GLY A 132 -23.91 -4.73 53.25
C GLY A 132 -23.36 -6.16 53.06
N PRO A 133 -22.38 -6.37 52.15
CA PRO A 133 -21.79 -5.37 51.28
C PRO A 133 -22.77 -4.89 50.20
N PHE A 134 -22.65 -3.62 49.80
CA PHE A 134 -23.53 -3.01 48.80
C PHE A 134 -22.82 -2.82 47.47
N PRO A 135 -23.47 -3.07 46.32
CA PRO A 135 -22.99 -2.57 45.05
C PRO A 135 -22.93 -1.03 45.08
N ALA A 136 -22.13 -0.43 44.20
CA ALA A 136 -22.00 1.02 44.16
C ALA A 136 -21.93 1.57 42.74
N VAL A 137 -22.38 2.81 42.55
CA VAL A 137 -22.19 3.60 41.34
C VAL A 137 -21.33 4.82 41.63
N ILE A 138 -20.30 5.03 40.81
CA ILE A 138 -19.49 6.24 40.78
C ILE A 138 -20.09 7.17 39.72
N GLY A 139 -20.80 8.20 40.17
CA GLY A 139 -21.38 9.21 39.29
C GLY A 139 -20.46 10.40 39.12
N ILE A 140 -20.22 10.77 37.86
CA ILE A 140 -19.34 11.85 37.46
C ILE A 140 -20.16 13.13 37.20
N GLY A 141 -19.82 14.22 37.87
CA GLY A 141 -20.44 15.51 37.63
C GLY A 141 -21.82 15.66 38.29
N PHE A 142 -22.89 15.76 37.50
CA PHE A 142 -24.23 16.09 37.96
C PHE A 142 -24.92 14.94 38.72
N GLY A 143 -25.93 15.26 39.54
CA GLY A 143 -26.85 14.26 40.11
C GLY A 143 -26.44 13.63 41.45
N GLY A 144 -25.54 14.25 42.23
CA GLY A 144 -25.28 13.80 43.62
C GLY A 144 -24.66 12.40 43.75
N GLY A 145 -23.95 11.94 42.72
CA GLY A 145 -23.29 10.63 42.70
C GLY A 145 -23.85 9.64 41.69
N THR A 146 -24.74 10.06 40.79
CA THR A 146 -25.34 9.19 39.76
C THR A 146 -25.14 9.68 38.31
N GLY A 147 -24.29 10.68 38.08
CA GLY A 147 -23.82 11.05 36.74
C GLY A 147 -24.92 11.50 35.76
N SER A 148 -25.94 12.20 36.27
CA SER A 148 -27.19 12.64 35.62
C SER A 148 -28.35 11.64 35.52
N LEU A 149 -28.11 10.36 35.78
CA LEU A 149 -29.19 9.37 35.86
C LEU A 149 -30.06 9.60 37.11
N PRO A 150 -31.39 9.34 37.06
CA PRO A 150 -32.27 9.44 38.21
C PRO A 150 -31.78 8.61 39.39
N ALA A 151 -31.61 9.25 40.56
CA ALA A 151 -31.02 8.60 41.73
C ALA A 151 -31.84 7.43 42.28
N ASP A 152 -33.15 7.40 42.03
CA ASP A 152 -34.05 6.33 42.45
C ASP A 152 -33.77 5.01 41.72
N ILE A 153 -33.15 5.02 40.53
CA ILE A 153 -32.72 3.79 39.85
C ILE A 153 -31.76 2.99 40.76
N PHE A 154 -30.86 3.68 41.45
CA PHE A 154 -29.83 3.09 42.30
C PHE A 154 -30.30 2.95 43.75
N THR A 155 -30.84 4.02 44.32
CA THR A 155 -31.21 4.05 45.75
C THR A 155 -32.39 3.14 46.08
N SER A 156 -33.33 2.88 45.16
CA SER A 156 -34.41 1.90 45.38
C SER A 156 -33.94 0.45 45.27
N ARG A 157 -32.69 0.21 44.86
CA ARG A 157 -32.07 -1.09 44.62
C ARG A 157 -30.92 -1.37 45.60
N ASP A 158 -30.82 -0.57 46.67
CA ASP A 158 -29.72 -0.62 47.64
C ASP A 158 -28.33 -0.55 46.99
N VAL A 159 -28.20 0.28 45.95
CA VAL A 159 -26.91 0.61 45.34
C VAL A 159 -26.40 1.91 45.96
N ALA A 160 -25.21 1.87 46.55
CA ALA A 160 -24.54 3.05 47.10
C ALA A 160 -24.14 4.03 45.99
N THR A 161 -24.14 5.33 46.26
CA THR A 161 -23.74 6.36 45.29
C THR A 161 -22.48 7.07 45.73
N ILE A 162 -21.52 7.21 44.83
CA ILE A 162 -20.21 7.82 45.07
C ILE A 162 -20.04 9.01 44.12
N SER A 163 -19.87 10.20 44.67
CA SER A 163 -19.68 11.42 43.86
C SER A 163 -18.21 11.64 43.52
N PHE A 164 -17.86 11.63 42.23
CA PHE A 164 -16.53 11.97 41.75
C PHE A 164 -16.47 13.42 41.24
N ASP A 165 -15.66 14.26 41.88
CA ASP A 165 -15.34 15.61 41.41
C ASP A 165 -14.02 15.61 40.64
N PHE A 166 -14.14 15.58 39.30
CA PHE A 166 -13.04 15.53 38.35
C PHE A 166 -12.08 16.74 38.45
N LYS A 167 -12.55 17.90 38.95
CA LYS A 167 -11.73 19.12 39.08
C LYS A 167 -10.61 18.97 40.12
N GLN A 168 -10.73 18.00 41.03
CA GLN A 168 -9.66 17.67 41.99
C GLN A 168 -8.43 17.07 41.30
N VAL A 169 -8.60 16.55 40.08
CA VAL A 169 -7.52 15.96 39.27
C VAL A 169 -7.11 16.91 38.15
N MET A 170 -8.09 17.37 37.37
CA MET A 170 -7.91 18.23 36.22
C MET A 170 -9.19 19.01 35.90
N ALA A 171 -9.09 20.30 35.61
CA ALA A 171 -10.20 21.14 35.21
C ALA A 171 -10.76 20.78 33.82
N HIS A 172 -12.04 21.08 33.58
CA HIS A 172 -12.70 20.87 32.28
C HIS A 172 -12.03 21.66 31.13
N GLN A 173 -11.59 22.89 31.45
CA GLN A 173 -10.76 23.72 30.59
C GLN A 173 -9.35 23.72 31.18
N GLN A 174 -8.57 22.70 30.83
CA GLN A 174 -7.26 22.51 31.44
C GLN A 174 -6.31 23.67 31.13
N LYS A 175 -5.41 23.96 32.08
CA LYS A 175 -4.21 24.75 31.87
C LYS A 175 -3.04 23.77 31.83
N ARG A 176 -2.67 23.37 30.61
CA ARG A 176 -1.67 22.34 30.33
C ARG A 176 -0.40 22.53 31.17
N GLY A 177 0.01 21.49 31.90
CA GLY A 177 1.15 21.50 32.81
C GLY A 177 0.92 22.10 34.21
N ASN A 178 -0.25 22.70 34.48
CA ASN A 178 -0.56 23.37 35.76
C ASN A 178 -1.75 22.75 36.50
N GLU A 179 -2.21 21.56 36.11
CA GLU A 179 -3.32 20.87 36.76
C GLU A 179 -2.85 20.15 38.02
N PRO A 180 -3.75 19.85 38.99
CA PRO A 180 -3.38 19.14 40.21
C PRO A 180 -2.55 17.87 39.97
N ILE A 181 -2.89 17.08 38.95
CA ILE A 181 -2.16 15.86 38.57
C ILE A 181 -0.72 16.13 38.08
N ASN A 182 -0.48 17.29 37.44
CA ASN A 182 0.87 17.65 36.96
C ASN A 182 1.83 17.94 38.12
N ARG A 183 1.33 18.26 39.32
CA ARG A 183 2.19 18.38 40.51
C ARG A 183 2.76 17.03 40.94
N LEU A 184 1.96 15.96 40.85
CA LEU A 184 2.43 14.61 41.12
C LEU A 184 3.36 14.09 40.02
N TYR A 185 3.06 14.43 38.76
CA TYR A 185 3.76 13.95 37.57
C TYR A 185 4.18 15.13 36.68
N PRO A 186 5.23 15.89 37.06
CA PRO A 186 5.65 17.10 36.36
C PRO A 186 6.14 16.85 34.93
N GLU A 187 6.57 15.62 34.62
CA GLU A 187 6.96 15.18 33.28
C GLU A 187 5.78 15.02 32.31
N LEU A 188 4.56 14.82 32.83
CA LEU A 188 3.36 14.57 32.03
C LEU A 188 2.65 15.88 31.65
N THR A 189 3.40 16.88 31.20
CA THR A 189 2.87 18.21 30.83
C THR A 189 1.80 18.13 29.74
N HIS A 190 1.93 17.19 28.80
CA HIS A 190 1.03 17.02 27.67
C HIS A 190 -0.11 16.02 27.88
N ILE A 191 -0.32 15.51 29.11
CA ILE A 191 -1.41 14.58 29.41
C ILE A 191 -2.79 15.19 29.06
N GLY A 192 -3.67 14.39 28.47
CA GLY A 192 -5.06 14.73 28.20
C GLY A 192 -5.97 14.45 29.39
N ALA A 193 -7.10 15.13 29.44
CA ALA A 193 -8.08 14.97 30.51
C ALA A 193 -8.68 13.56 30.56
N TYR A 194 -8.84 12.90 29.42
CA TYR A 194 -9.32 11.51 29.34
C TYR A 194 -8.27 10.44 29.71
N ALA A 195 -7.04 10.83 30.06
CA ALA A 195 -6.10 9.97 30.81
C ALA A 195 -6.13 10.30 32.31
N ALA A 196 -6.13 11.60 32.63
CA ALA A 196 -6.09 12.10 34.01
C ALA A 196 -7.37 11.78 34.81
N TRP A 197 -8.55 11.99 34.26
CA TRP A 197 -9.79 11.75 35.00
C TRP A 197 -10.03 10.26 35.33
N PRO A 198 -9.83 9.31 34.40
CA PRO A 198 -9.82 7.89 34.75
C PRO A 198 -8.80 7.54 35.82
N TRP A 199 -7.62 8.18 35.85
CA TRP A 199 -6.65 7.98 36.94
C TRP A 199 -7.29 8.31 38.29
N GLY A 200 -7.95 9.46 38.41
CA GLY A 200 -8.64 9.86 39.64
C GLY A 200 -9.72 8.87 40.08
N ILE A 201 -10.50 8.34 39.14
CA ILE A 201 -11.51 7.31 39.41
C ILE A 201 -10.85 6.02 39.91
N SER A 202 -9.75 5.58 39.28
CA SER A 202 -8.96 4.44 39.75
C SER A 202 -8.44 4.66 41.18
N ARG A 203 -8.04 5.89 41.54
CA ARG A 203 -7.61 6.22 42.91
C ARG A 203 -8.77 6.20 43.91
N ILE A 204 -10.00 6.57 43.51
CA ILE A 204 -11.19 6.38 44.34
C ILE A 204 -11.43 4.89 44.62
N ILE A 205 -11.27 4.02 43.61
CA ILE A 205 -11.41 2.56 43.75
C ILE A 205 -10.31 2.01 44.69
N ASP A 206 -9.06 2.49 44.56
CA ASP A 206 -7.99 2.15 45.51
C ASP A 206 -8.34 2.59 46.94
N GLY A 207 -8.99 3.75 47.08
CA GLY A 207 -9.49 4.22 48.38
C GLY A 207 -10.53 3.28 48.99
N LEU A 208 -11.49 2.81 48.19
CA LEU A 208 -12.51 1.84 48.63
C LEU A 208 -11.89 0.53 49.13
N GLU A 209 -10.83 0.06 48.47
CA GLU A 209 -10.05 -1.11 48.90
C GLU A 209 -9.39 -0.87 50.27
N LEU A 210 -8.75 0.29 50.46
CA LEU A 210 -8.03 0.60 51.69
C LEU A 210 -8.94 0.79 52.91
N VAL A 211 -10.21 1.18 52.71
CA VAL A 211 -11.18 1.37 53.78
C VAL A 211 -12.24 0.26 53.84
N GLU A 212 -12.03 -0.88 53.19
CA GLU A 212 -13.05 -1.94 53.05
C GLU A 212 -13.61 -2.46 54.39
N LYS A 213 -12.84 -2.33 55.48
CA LYS A 213 -13.28 -2.68 56.84
C LYS A 213 -14.33 -1.72 57.41
N ASP A 214 -14.26 -0.44 57.02
CA ASP A 214 -15.12 0.64 57.51
C ASP A 214 -16.24 0.97 56.51
N LEU A 215 -16.14 0.47 55.27
CA LEU A 215 -17.06 0.76 54.18
C LEU A 215 -17.46 -0.55 53.46
N PRO A 216 -18.64 -1.13 53.77
CA PRO A 216 -19.06 -2.41 53.20
C PRO A 216 -19.57 -2.23 51.76
N ILE A 217 -18.66 -1.95 50.82
CA ILE A 217 -18.94 -1.83 49.39
C ILE A 217 -18.41 -3.07 48.67
N ASP A 218 -19.26 -3.71 47.87
CA ASP A 218 -18.86 -4.82 47.01
C ASP A 218 -18.09 -4.29 45.80
N ARG A 219 -16.76 -4.36 45.88
CA ARG A 219 -15.86 -3.92 44.80
C ARG A 219 -15.99 -4.75 43.52
N LYS A 220 -16.67 -5.90 43.55
CA LYS A 220 -16.98 -6.70 42.35
C LYS A 220 -18.27 -6.25 41.66
N ARG A 221 -18.97 -5.25 42.22
CA ARG A 221 -20.23 -4.70 41.72
C ARG A 221 -20.17 -3.17 41.70
N LEU A 222 -19.16 -2.64 41.00
CA LEU A 222 -18.99 -1.20 40.80
C LEU A 222 -19.49 -0.78 39.42
N ALA A 223 -20.28 0.29 39.38
CA ALA A 223 -20.64 0.99 38.16
C ALA A 223 -19.96 2.35 38.06
N VAL A 224 -19.79 2.85 36.84
CA VAL A 224 -19.41 4.25 36.57
C VAL A 224 -20.36 4.85 35.55
N THR A 225 -20.74 6.11 35.76
CA THR A 225 -21.64 6.81 34.82
C THR A 225 -21.44 8.32 34.82
N GLY A 226 -21.82 8.94 33.71
CA GLY A 226 -21.79 10.37 33.47
C GLY A 226 -22.47 10.68 32.13
N CYS A 227 -22.78 11.97 31.91
CA CYS A 227 -23.36 12.43 30.65
C CYS A 227 -22.44 13.41 29.88
N SER A 228 -22.51 13.39 28.54
CA SER A 228 -21.76 14.31 27.69
C SER A 228 -20.26 14.12 27.86
N PHE A 229 -19.48 15.17 28.13
CA PHE A 229 -18.06 15.01 28.46
C PHE A 229 -17.81 14.09 29.67
N ALA A 230 -18.72 14.04 30.64
CA ALA A 230 -18.65 13.09 31.75
C ALA A 230 -19.04 11.66 31.32
N GLY A 231 -19.85 11.51 30.26
CA GLY A 231 -20.12 10.23 29.62
C GLY A 231 -18.90 9.68 28.88
N LYS A 232 -18.14 10.56 28.21
CA LYS A 232 -16.81 10.23 27.68
C LYS A 232 -15.89 9.75 28.80
N MET A 233 -15.83 10.51 29.91
CA MET A 233 -15.04 10.15 31.10
C MET A 233 -15.43 8.78 31.69
N ALA A 234 -16.74 8.49 31.80
CA ALA A 234 -17.22 7.19 32.26
C ALA A 234 -16.75 6.06 31.34
N LEU A 235 -16.78 6.26 30.02
CA LEU A 235 -16.30 5.30 29.04
C LEU A 235 -14.79 5.05 29.18
N PHE A 236 -13.97 6.11 29.25
CA PHE A 236 -12.53 5.97 29.46
C PHE A 236 -12.17 5.34 30.81
N ALA A 237 -12.93 5.64 31.87
CA ALA A 237 -12.76 4.99 33.17
C ALA A 237 -13.07 3.50 33.07
N GLY A 238 -14.19 3.14 32.44
CA GLY A 238 -14.54 1.77 32.11
C GLY A 238 -13.42 1.08 31.35
N ALA A 239 -12.90 1.68 30.29
CA ALA A 239 -11.83 1.10 29.46
C ALA A 239 -10.51 0.91 30.22
N PHE A 240 -10.08 1.89 31.00
CA PHE A 240 -8.77 1.91 31.66
C PHE A 240 -8.74 1.26 33.05
N ASP A 241 -9.89 0.90 33.64
CA ASP A 241 -9.93 0.22 34.93
C ASP A 241 -10.85 -1.00 34.90
N GLU A 242 -10.22 -2.17 34.92
CA GLU A 242 -10.85 -3.48 34.85
C GLU A 242 -11.66 -3.88 36.10
N ARG A 243 -11.61 -3.06 37.17
CA ARG A 243 -12.38 -3.25 38.40
C ARG A 243 -13.81 -2.71 38.31
N ILE A 244 -14.14 -2.00 37.23
CA ILE A 244 -15.48 -1.44 37.00
C ILE A 244 -16.36 -2.49 36.30
N THR A 245 -17.33 -3.04 37.01
CA THR A 245 -18.26 -4.08 36.54
C THR A 245 -19.21 -3.59 35.44
N LEU A 246 -19.74 -2.37 35.58
CA LEU A 246 -20.74 -1.79 34.68
C LEU A 246 -20.37 -0.34 34.29
N THR A 247 -20.20 -0.09 33.00
CA THR A 247 -20.01 1.27 32.48
C THR A 247 -21.30 1.74 31.82
N ILE A 248 -21.81 2.91 32.21
CA ILE A 248 -22.98 3.54 31.58
C ILE A 248 -22.57 4.89 31.01
N ALA A 249 -22.31 4.94 29.71
CA ALA A 249 -21.88 6.15 29.01
C ALA A 249 -23.10 6.83 28.39
N GLN A 250 -23.58 7.91 29.02
CA GLN A 250 -24.74 8.65 28.53
C GLN A 250 -24.32 9.80 27.61
N GLU A 251 -24.89 9.85 26.41
CA GLU A 251 -24.79 10.94 25.44
C GLU A 251 -23.33 11.41 25.24
N SER A 252 -22.40 10.45 25.15
CA SER A 252 -20.95 10.73 25.20
C SER A 252 -20.43 11.37 23.90
N GLY A 253 -21.04 11.03 22.77
CA GLY A 253 -20.82 11.63 21.45
C GLY A 253 -19.40 11.48 20.86
N GLY A 254 -18.98 12.43 20.01
CA GLY A 254 -17.65 12.47 19.38
C GLY A 254 -16.53 12.58 20.39
N GLY A 255 -15.53 11.69 20.39
CA GLY A 255 -14.56 11.59 21.49
C GLY A 255 -15.05 10.75 22.68
N GLY A 256 -16.23 10.16 22.56
CA GLY A 256 -16.80 9.15 23.46
C GLY A 256 -17.13 7.87 22.67
N ALA A 257 -18.41 7.57 22.47
CA ALA A 257 -18.83 6.37 21.74
C ALA A 257 -18.69 6.48 20.22
N ALA A 258 -18.78 7.69 19.64
CA ALA A 258 -18.68 7.89 18.20
C ALA A 258 -17.24 7.70 17.69
N ALA A 259 -17.11 6.98 16.57
CA ALA A 259 -15.84 6.71 15.92
C ALA A 259 -15.35 7.92 15.12
N TRP A 260 -14.06 8.24 15.21
CA TRP A 260 -13.45 9.36 14.50
C TRP A 260 -13.60 9.20 12.98
N ARG A 261 -13.27 8.02 12.44
CA ARG A 261 -13.37 7.75 10.99
C ARG A 261 -14.76 7.96 10.42
N VAL A 262 -15.77 7.48 11.14
CA VAL A 262 -17.16 7.58 10.67
C VAL A 262 -17.62 9.02 10.78
N SER A 263 -17.28 9.72 11.86
CA SER A 263 -17.63 11.14 12.04
C SER A 263 -17.07 12.03 10.94
N GLU A 264 -15.87 11.77 10.39
CA GLU A 264 -15.34 12.53 9.25
C GLU A 264 -16.16 12.37 7.96
N THR A 265 -17.00 11.35 7.87
CA THR A 265 -17.93 11.16 6.73
C THR A 265 -19.29 11.79 6.96
N LEU A 266 -19.53 12.38 8.13
CA LEU A 266 -20.78 13.05 8.50
C LEU A 266 -20.69 14.57 8.29
N GLY A 267 -21.80 15.26 8.55
CA GLY A 267 -21.91 16.71 8.39
C GLY A 267 -21.36 17.48 9.58
N ASN A 268 -22.22 18.25 10.26
CA ASN A 268 -21.81 19.17 11.31
C ASN A 268 -21.73 18.47 12.69
N VAL A 269 -20.88 17.45 12.77
CA VAL A 269 -20.70 16.64 13.99
C VAL A 269 -19.36 16.94 14.69
N GLU A 270 -19.20 16.51 15.94
CA GLU A 270 -17.90 16.53 16.64
C GLU A 270 -16.95 15.50 16.01
N THR A 271 -16.03 15.98 15.17
CA THR A 271 -14.94 15.20 14.55
C THR A 271 -13.62 15.35 15.32
N LEU A 272 -12.56 14.64 14.91
CA LEU A 272 -11.26 14.70 15.60
C LEU A 272 -10.70 16.13 15.57
N GLY A 273 -10.79 16.80 14.42
CA GLY A 273 -10.33 18.18 14.27
C GLY A 273 -11.21 19.22 15.00
N LYS A 274 -12.47 18.87 15.31
CA LYS A 274 -13.48 19.76 15.92
C LYS A 274 -13.69 19.56 17.42
N THR A 275 -13.11 18.51 18.03
CA THR A 275 -13.18 18.29 19.49
C THR A 275 -12.28 19.27 20.26
N SER A 276 -12.47 19.34 21.58
CA SER A 276 -11.69 20.22 22.43
C SER A 276 -10.24 19.75 22.60
N ARG A 277 -9.29 20.62 22.24
CA ARG A 277 -7.85 20.44 22.50
C ARG A 277 -7.50 20.35 23.98
N ALA A 278 -8.42 20.74 24.88
CA ALA A 278 -8.24 20.62 26.32
C ALA A 278 -8.48 19.19 26.83
N TRP A 279 -9.17 18.32 26.10
CA TRP A 279 -9.48 16.98 26.62
C TRP A 279 -8.51 15.89 26.15
N PHE A 280 -7.83 16.12 25.03
CA PHE A 280 -6.86 15.22 24.41
C PHE A 280 -5.44 15.79 24.44
N ARG A 281 -4.45 15.00 24.01
CA ARG A 281 -3.10 15.53 23.74
C ARG A 281 -3.12 16.46 22.54
N GLU A 282 -2.21 17.42 22.50
CA GLU A 282 -2.06 18.31 21.35
C GLU A 282 -1.60 17.58 20.08
N ASP A 283 -0.71 16.60 20.23
CA ASP A 283 -0.15 15.84 19.11
C ASP A 283 -1.23 15.08 18.32
N MET A 284 -2.33 14.65 18.98
CA MET A 284 -3.45 13.96 18.34
C MET A 284 -4.04 14.73 17.16
N PHE A 285 -3.96 16.06 17.16
CA PHE A 285 -4.54 16.88 16.11
C PHE A 285 -3.74 16.84 14.80
N GLU A 286 -2.57 16.20 14.76
CA GLU A 286 -1.89 15.85 13.51
C GLU A 286 -2.75 14.93 12.61
N PHE A 287 -3.66 14.18 13.22
CA PHE A 287 -4.61 13.30 12.52
C PHE A 287 -5.86 14.02 12.00
N SER A 288 -6.03 15.33 12.21
CA SER A 288 -7.27 16.06 11.85
C SER A 288 -7.63 15.99 10.36
N ALA A 289 -6.63 15.81 9.49
CA ALA A 289 -6.80 15.60 8.05
C ALA A 289 -6.36 14.19 7.59
N ALA A 290 -6.13 13.27 8.54
CA ALA A 290 -5.56 11.94 8.30
C ALA A 290 -6.06 10.92 9.35
N VAL A 291 -7.35 10.96 9.67
CA VAL A 291 -7.96 10.09 10.71
C VAL A 291 -7.78 8.59 10.40
N ASP A 292 -7.66 8.26 9.13
CA ASP A 292 -7.41 6.92 8.60
C ASP A 292 -6.03 6.37 8.98
N LYS A 293 -5.07 7.23 9.36
CA LYS A 293 -3.78 6.82 9.93
C LYS A 293 -3.82 6.54 11.42
N LEU A 294 -4.86 6.95 12.14
CA LEU A 294 -4.95 6.74 13.59
C LEU A 294 -5.07 5.23 13.87
N PRO A 295 -4.12 4.57 14.57
CA PRO A 295 -4.07 3.10 14.60
C PRO A 295 -5.16 2.44 15.47
N TYR A 296 -6.01 3.23 16.11
CA TYR A 296 -7.20 2.80 16.83
C TYR A 296 -8.42 3.63 16.42
N ASP A 297 -9.61 3.21 16.85
CA ASP A 297 -10.80 4.07 16.88
C ASP A 297 -11.65 3.80 18.14
N HIS A 298 -12.72 4.56 18.36
CA HIS A 298 -13.46 4.54 19.63
C HIS A 298 -14.34 3.29 19.84
N HIS A 299 -14.55 2.46 18.82
CA HIS A 299 -15.11 1.11 19.02
C HIS A 299 -14.13 0.21 19.79
N GLU A 300 -12.82 0.39 19.64
CA GLU A 300 -11.80 -0.31 20.42
C GLU A 300 -11.71 0.22 21.86
N LEU A 301 -11.90 1.53 22.06
CA LEU A 301 -12.07 2.11 23.41
C LEU A 301 -13.25 1.46 24.13
N MET A 302 -14.40 1.33 23.46
CA MET A 302 -15.55 0.60 24.00
C MET A 302 -15.19 -0.87 24.24
N ALA A 303 -14.58 -1.54 23.27
CA ALA A 303 -14.20 -2.94 23.38
C ALA A 303 -13.32 -3.22 24.61
N MET A 304 -12.42 -2.31 25.00
CA MET A 304 -11.59 -2.47 26.22
C MET A 304 -12.40 -2.69 27.50
N VAL A 305 -13.69 -2.32 27.52
CA VAL A 305 -14.58 -2.68 28.64
C VAL A 305 -14.81 -4.19 28.70
N ALA A 306 -14.87 -4.90 27.57
CA ALA A 306 -15.08 -6.34 27.51
C ALA A 306 -14.02 -7.09 28.34
N PRO A 307 -14.41 -8.09 29.14
CA PRO A 307 -15.72 -8.74 29.20
C PRO A 307 -16.76 -8.09 30.12
N ARG A 308 -16.48 -6.94 30.73
CA ARG A 308 -17.39 -6.26 31.66
C ARG A 308 -18.60 -5.68 30.91
N ALA A 309 -19.58 -5.24 31.66
CA ALA A 309 -20.82 -4.73 31.08
C ALA A 309 -20.67 -3.26 30.64
N LEU A 310 -21.22 -2.94 29.47
CA LEU A 310 -21.26 -1.59 28.93
C LEU A 310 -22.64 -1.29 28.35
N LEU A 311 -23.24 -0.18 28.80
CA LEU A 311 -24.46 0.41 28.26
C LEU A 311 -24.14 1.80 27.69
N VAL A 312 -24.44 2.01 26.42
CA VAL A 312 -24.29 3.31 25.75
C VAL A 312 -25.67 3.93 25.52
N LEU A 313 -25.87 5.18 25.94
CA LEU A 313 -27.10 5.93 25.68
C LEU A 313 -26.79 7.10 24.73
N GLY A 314 -27.66 7.37 23.77
CA GLY A 314 -27.51 8.48 22.80
C GLY A 314 -28.81 9.27 22.60
N ASN A 315 -28.68 10.43 21.97
CA ASN A 315 -29.78 11.36 21.68
C ASN A 315 -29.57 12.05 20.30
N PRO A 316 -30.20 11.52 19.24
CA PRO A 316 -29.95 11.95 17.87
C PRO A 316 -30.55 13.33 17.54
N GLU A 317 -31.26 14.01 18.46
CA GLU A 317 -31.69 15.41 18.29
C GLU A 317 -30.52 16.39 18.32
N TYR A 318 -29.39 16.00 18.93
CA TYR A 318 -28.21 16.83 19.07
C TYR A 318 -27.13 16.35 18.10
N GLU A 319 -27.10 16.95 16.89
CA GLU A 319 -26.22 16.54 15.79
C GLU A 319 -24.74 16.41 16.20
N TRP A 320 -24.25 17.31 17.07
CA TRP A 320 -22.85 17.29 17.54
C TRP A 320 -22.47 15.99 18.28
N LEU A 321 -23.42 15.23 18.80
CA LEU A 321 -23.15 13.93 19.42
C LEU A 321 -22.71 12.87 18.39
N ALA A 322 -22.95 13.09 17.10
CA ALA A 322 -22.58 12.13 16.06
C ALA A 322 -23.18 10.73 16.30
N ASP A 323 -24.42 10.62 16.76
CA ASP A 323 -25.02 9.34 17.16
C ASP A 323 -25.13 8.31 16.02
N GLU A 324 -25.15 8.74 14.74
CA GLU A 324 -25.02 7.83 13.59
C GLU A 324 -23.65 7.13 13.62
N SER A 325 -22.57 7.88 13.89
CA SER A 325 -21.22 7.33 14.11
C SER A 325 -21.17 6.49 15.38
N GLY A 326 -21.81 6.94 16.46
CA GLY A 326 -21.98 6.19 17.70
C GLY A 326 -22.65 4.83 17.47
N TYR A 327 -23.68 4.77 16.64
CA TYR A 327 -24.35 3.53 16.25
C TYR A 327 -23.40 2.57 15.53
N VAL A 328 -22.69 3.03 14.49
CA VAL A 328 -21.71 2.20 13.77
C VAL A 328 -20.64 1.65 14.71
N SER A 329 -20.12 2.51 15.59
CA SER A 329 -19.11 2.16 16.59
C SER A 329 -19.62 1.15 17.62
N CYS A 330 -20.88 1.30 18.10
CA CYS A 330 -21.52 0.34 18.98
C CYS A 330 -21.69 -1.02 18.29
N ARG A 331 -22.16 -1.04 17.03
CA ARG A 331 -22.31 -2.29 16.27
C ARG A 331 -20.97 -3.01 16.10
N ALA A 332 -19.91 -2.27 15.80
CA ALA A 332 -18.56 -2.80 15.67
C ALA A 332 -18.02 -3.34 17.01
N ALA A 333 -18.15 -2.58 18.09
CA ALA A 333 -17.69 -2.98 19.42
C ALA A 333 -18.42 -4.24 19.93
N HIS A 334 -19.74 -4.36 19.65
CA HIS A 334 -20.55 -5.51 20.07
C HIS A 334 -20.01 -6.86 19.57
N GLU A 335 -19.35 -6.87 18.40
CA GLU A 335 -18.75 -8.08 17.85
C GLU A 335 -17.69 -8.69 18.78
N VAL A 336 -17.02 -7.87 19.62
CA VAL A 336 -16.08 -8.36 20.64
C VAL A 336 -16.79 -9.19 21.71
N TRP A 337 -17.90 -8.68 22.26
CA TRP A 337 -18.70 -9.43 23.23
C TRP A 337 -19.35 -10.68 22.63
N LYS A 338 -19.87 -10.59 21.40
CA LYS A 338 -20.44 -11.75 20.68
C LYS A 338 -19.39 -12.83 20.45
N THR A 339 -18.17 -12.45 20.07
CA THR A 339 -17.06 -13.38 19.85
C THR A 339 -16.71 -14.15 21.13
N PHE A 340 -16.79 -13.51 22.30
CA PHE A 340 -16.56 -14.16 23.59
C PHE A 340 -17.80 -14.86 24.18
N GLY A 341 -18.91 -14.93 23.43
CA GLY A 341 -20.14 -15.60 23.89
C GLY A 341 -20.87 -14.86 25.02
N ILE A 342 -20.61 -13.57 25.19
CA ILE A 342 -21.17 -12.70 26.26
C ILE A 342 -21.84 -11.46 25.67
N GLY A 343 -22.50 -11.64 24.53
CA GLY A 343 -23.15 -10.57 23.76
C GLY A 343 -24.14 -9.73 24.58
N ASP A 344 -24.78 -10.35 25.58
CA ASP A 344 -25.75 -9.72 26.47
C ASP A 344 -25.13 -8.76 27.49
N ARG A 345 -23.80 -8.66 27.58
CA ARG A 345 -23.10 -7.68 28.44
C ARG A 345 -22.88 -6.33 27.77
N PHE A 346 -23.15 -6.20 26.48
CA PHE A 346 -23.10 -4.91 25.77
C PHE A 346 -24.47 -4.55 25.19
N GLY A 347 -24.89 -3.32 25.40
CA GLY A 347 -26.13 -2.78 24.86
C GLY A 347 -26.02 -1.30 24.55
N PHE A 348 -26.85 -0.83 23.64
CA PHE A 348 -26.95 0.58 23.30
C PHE A 348 -28.39 1.00 23.01
N SER A 349 -28.71 2.23 23.40
CA SER A 349 -30.04 2.82 23.21
C SER A 349 -29.91 4.28 22.82
N ILE A 350 -30.34 4.61 21.61
CA ILE A 350 -30.23 5.95 21.03
C ILE A 350 -31.64 6.40 20.68
N VAL A 351 -32.20 7.36 21.41
CA VAL A 351 -33.59 7.82 21.21
C VAL A 351 -33.69 9.34 21.28
N ALA A 352 -34.61 9.91 20.52
CA ALA A 352 -34.91 11.34 20.51
C ALA A 352 -36.00 11.70 21.55
N GLY A 353 -36.41 12.96 21.57
CA GLY A 353 -37.58 13.45 22.30
C GLY A 353 -37.29 13.82 23.75
N HIS A 354 -36.06 14.21 24.08
CA HIS A 354 -35.71 14.61 25.44
C HIS A 354 -34.55 15.63 25.49
N PRO A 355 -34.53 16.50 26.52
CA PRO A 355 -33.39 17.38 26.80
C PRO A 355 -32.07 16.60 26.96
N HIS A 356 -30.97 17.26 26.56
CA HIS A 356 -29.61 16.74 26.72
C HIS A 356 -29.34 16.37 28.19
N CYS A 357 -28.74 15.19 28.41
CA CYS A 357 -28.46 14.62 29.73
C CYS A 357 -29.67 14.25 30.61
N GLN A 358 -30.89 14.26 30.08
CA GLN A 358 -32.05 13.77 30.79
C GLN A 358 -32.38 12.34 30.35
N LEU A 359 -32.40 11.37 31.28
CA LEU A 359 -32.86 10.01 30.96
C LEU A 359 -34.37 10.01 30.69
N PRO A 360 -34.85 9.71 29.47
CA PRO A 360 -36.28 9.62 29.18
C PRO A 360 -36.89 8.33 29.73
N ALA A 361 -38.22 8.36 29.95
CA ALA A 361 -38.96 7.18 30.42
C ALA A 361 -38.83 5.98 29.46
N SER A 362 -38.58 6.21 28.18
CA SER A 362 -38.40 5.18 27.14
C SER A 362 -37.08 4.41 27.26
N GLN A 363 -36.04 5.01 27.83
CA GLN A 363 -34.71 4.38 28.04
C GLN A 363 -34.51 3.86 29.45
N ARG A 364 -35.26 4.39 30.43
CA ARG A 364 -35.14 4.00 31.84
C ARG A 364 -35.16 2.48 32.08
N PRO A 365 -36.04 1.67 31.45
CA PRO A 365 -36.03 0.22 31.63
C PRO A 365 -34.71 -0.46 31.25
N GLU A 366 -33.94 0.10 30.30
CA GLU A 366 -32.66 -0.48 29.86
C GLU A 366 -31.57 -0.26 30.90
N VAL A 367 -31.51 0.95 31.47
CA VAL A 367 -30.60 1.28 32.57
C VAL A 367 -30.89 0.39 33.78
N GLU A 368 -32.16 0.27 34.15
CA GLU A 368 -32.60 -0.59 35.24
C GLU A 368 -32.23 -2.05 35.01
N ALA A 369 -32.41 -2.57 33.79
CA ALA A 369 -32.05 -3.94 33.44
C ALA A 369 -30.55 -4.24 33.60
N PHE A 370 -29.68 -3.32 33.15
CA PHE A 370 -28.23 -3.47 33.32
C PHE A 370 -27.80 -3.40 34.79
N VAL A 371 -28.39 -2.48 35.57
CA VAL A 371 -28.16 -2.40 37.03
C VAL A 371 -28.59 -3.70 37.72
N ASP A 372 -29.80 -4.17 37.43
CA ASP A 372 -30.36 -5.38 38.02
C ASP A 372 -29.51 -6.62 37.71
N LYS A 373 -29.02 -6.76 36.47
CA LYS A 373 -28.21 -7.93 36.07
C LYS A 373 -26.78 -7.86 36.60
N PHE A 374 -26.10 -6.74 36.38
CA PHE A 374 -24.65 -6.66 36.58
C PHE A 374 -24.24 -6.16 37.95
N LEU A 375 -25.09 -5.40 38.65
CA LEU A 375 -24.84 -4.99 40.03
C LEU A 375 -25.53 -5.89 41.05
N LEU A 376 -26.76 -6.35 40.77
CA LEU A 376 -27.53 -7.17 41.71
C LEU A 376 -27.50 -8.68 41.42
N GLY A 377 -26.92 -9.10 40.30
CA GLY A 377 -26.80 -10.52 39.95
C GLY A 377 -28.11 -11.20 39.53
N LYS A 378 -29.13 -10.44 39.11
CA LYS A 378 -30.39 -10.99 38.59
C LYS A 378 -30.19 -11.52 37.16
N SER A 379 -29.84 -12.80 37.04
CA SER A 379 -29.41 -13.42 35.78
C SER A 379 -30.50 -13.61 34.73
N ASP A 380 -31.77 -13.56 35.12
CA ASP A 380 -32.96 -13.71 34.27
C ASP A 380 -33.35 -12.41 33.54
N VAL A 381 -32.74 -11.29 33.90
CA VAL A 381 -32.98 -9.99 33.27
C VAL A 381 -32.36 -9.95 31.87
N LYS A 382 -33.14 -9.50 30.89
CA LYS A 382 -32.69 -9.35 29.50
C LYS A 382 -31.99 -8.03 29.30
N THR A 383 -30.79 -8.10 28.73
CA THR A 383 -29.91 -6.94 28.49
C THR A 383 -29.46 -6.82 27.03
N ASP A 384 -30.08 -7.60 26.13
CA ASP A 384 -29.92 -7.49 24.67
C ASP A 384 -30.61 -6.21 24.14
N VAL A 385 -30.00 -5.06 24.41
CA VAL A 385 -30.56 -3.74 24.07
C VAL A 385 -29.87 -3.18 22.82
N THR A 386 -30.64 -2.97 21.75
CA THR A 386 -30.17 -2.35 20.49
C THR A 386 -31.23 -1.40 19.93
N LYS A 387 -31.51 -0.29 20.62
CA LYS A 387 -32.51 0.71 20.17
C LYS A 387 -31.82 1.86 19.42
N HIS A 388 -32.30 2.22 18.24
CA HIS A 388 -31.77 3.31 17.42
C HIS A 388 -32.75 3.73 16.30
N PRO A 389 -32.59 4.92 15.68
CA PRO A 389 -33.34 5.32 14.48
C PRO A 389 -32.61 5.03 13.14
N PHE A 390 -31.40 4.46 13.18
CA PHE A 390 -30.48 4.39 12.03
C PHE A 390 -30.63 3.15 11.13
N ASP A 391 -31.85 2.80 10.71
CA ASP A 391 -32.10 1.56 9.94
C ASP A 391 -31.47 1.55 8.54
N LEU A 392 -31.21 2.74 7.98
CA LEU A 392 -30.61 2.92 6.65
C LEU A 392 -29.09 3.09 6.67
N VAL A 393 -28.47 3.09 7.86
CA VAL A 393 -27.03 3.25 8.00
C VAL A 393 -26.36 1.91 7.75
N GLU A 394 -25.63 1.82 6.64
CA GLU A 394 -24.85 0.66 6.24
C GLU A 394 -23.62 0.50 7.15
N HIS A 395 -23.82 0.05 8.39
CA HIS A 395 -22.73 -0.02 9.37
C HIS A 395 -21.74 -1.16 9.10
N GLU A 396 -22.16 -2.25 8.43
CA GLU A 396 -21.32 -3.45 8.31
C GLU A 396 -20.04 -3.22 7.51
N PHE A 397 -20.07 -2.48 6.40
CA PHE A 397 -18.89 -2.33 5.54
C PHE A 397 -17.71 -1.63 6.24
N TRP A 398 -17.96 -0.96 7.37
CA TRP A 398 -16.92 -0.38 8.22
C TRP A 398 -16.09 -1.43 8.97
N TYR A 399 -16.60 -2.65 9.16
CA TYR A 399 -15.97 -3.66 9.99
C TYR A 399 -16.15 -5.11 9.51
N ASP A 400 -16.77 -5.31 8.35
CA ASP A 400 -17.05 -6.63 7.77
C ASP A 400 -15.77 -7.41 7.42
N GLY A 401 -14.65 -6.73 7.19
CA GLY A 401 -13.35 -7.36 7.02
C GLY A 401 -12.98 -8.27 8.20
N TRP A 402 -13.37 -7.92 9.42
CA TRP A 402 -13.07 -8.69 10.62
C TRP A 402 -13.93 -9.94 10.74
N THR A 403 -15.19 -9.85 10.29
CA THR A 403 -16.20 -10.91 10.48
C THR A 403 -16.27 -11.85 9.27
N LYS A 404 -16.08 -11.32 8.06
CA LYS A 404 -16.16 -12.05 6.77
C LYS A 404 -14.78 -12.37 6.17
N GLY A 405 -13.70 -11.80 6.70
CA GLY A 405 -12.32 -12.02 6.23
C GLY A 405 -11.93 -11.22 4.97
N LYS A 406 -12.87 -10.50 4.37
CA LYS A 406 -12.65 -9.54 3.29
C LYS A 406 -13.57 -8.35 3.50
N SER A 407 -13.01 -7.14 3.44
CA SER A 407 -13.83 -5.93 3.58
C SER A 407 -14.50 -5.55 2.27
N THR A 408 -15.75 -5.11 2.35
CA THR A 408 -16.47 -4.45 1.25
C THR A 408 -16.34 -2.93 1.29
N PHE A 409 -15.49 -2.37 2.16
CA PHE A 409 -15.22 -0.94 2.17
C PHE A 409 -14.69 -0.51 0.78
N PRO A 410 -15.29 0.50 0.12
CA PRO A 410 -14.87 0.90 -1.22
C PRO A 410 -13.39 1.33 -1.24
N THR A 411 -12.64 0.88 -2.24
CA THR A 411 -11.25 1.29 -2.49
C THR A 411 -11.20 2.32 -3.60
N LEU A 412 -10.18 3.21 -3.59
CA LEU A 412 -10.00 4.26 -4.61
C LEU A 412 -9.58 3.73 -5.99
N ASP A 413 -9.52 2.41 -6.19
CA ASP A 413 -9.31 1.81 -7.50
C ASP A 413 -10.62 1.88 -8.33
N GLY A 414 -10.51 2.42 -9.54
CA GLY A 414 -11.64 2.88 -10.36
C GLY A 414 -12.67 1.82 -10.78
N GLU A 415 -12.51 0.55 -10.37
CA GLU A 415 -13.51 -0.50 -10.58
C GLU A 415 -14.66 -0.41 -9.53
N ASN A 416 -14.37 0.04 -8.30
CA ASN A 416 -15.31 -0.02 -7.18
C ASN A 416 -16.03 1.30 -6.86
N ILE A 417 -15.46 2.44 -7.21
CA ILE A 417 -16.07 3.75 -7.00
C ILE A 417 -16.68 4.31 -8.29
N GLU A 418 -17.68 5.17 -8.17
CA GLU A 418 -18.14 6.03 -9.26
C GLU A 418 -18.00 7.47 -8.79
N THR A 419 -17.33 8.31 -9.59
CA THR A 419 -17.01 9.69 -9.22
C THR A 419 -17.27 10.62 -10.41
N PHE A 420 -17.95 11.73 -10.15
CA PHE A 420 -18.24 12.80 -11.08
C PHE A 420 -17.69 14.11 -10.52
N THR A 421 -17.12 14.94 -11.38
CA THR A 421 -16.67 16.28 -10.97
C THR A 421 -17.11 17.32 -11.98
N PHE A 422 -17.48 18.49 -11.49
CA PHE A 422 -18.00 19.61 -12.27
C PHE A 422 -17.36 20.90 -11.80
N GLU A 423 -16.89 21.73 -12.74
CA GLU A 423 -16.52 23.12 -12.46
C GLU A 423 -17.81 23.95 -12.32
N ALA A 424 -17.97 24.65 -11.21
CA ALA A 424 -19.24 25.30 -10.87
C ALA A 424 -19.62 26.39 -11.89
N GLU A 425 -18.63 27.11 -12.39
CA GLU A 425 -18.78 28.15 -13.40
C GLU A 425 -19.11 27.61 -14.80
N ALA A 426 -18.91 26.32 -15.04
CA ALA A 426 -19.33 25.66 -16.27
C ALA A 426 -20.79 25.18 -16.23
N MET A 427 -21.43 25.19 -15.05
CA MET A 427 -22.80 24.71 -14.87
C MET A 427 -23.84 25.79 -15.19
N LYS A 428 -25.07 25.36 -15.51
CA LYS A 428 -26.18 26.28 -15.75
C LYS A 428 -26.49 27.01 -14.44
N SER A 429 -26.19 28.31 -14.39
CA SER A 429 -26.47 29.19 -13.25
C SER A 429 -27.47 30.27 -13.64
N GLY A 430 -28.35 30.61 -12.70
CA GLY A 430 -29.32 31.69 -12.84
C GLY A 430 -28.71 33.08 -12.70
N SER A 431 -29.48 34.12 -13.03
CA SER A 431 -28.99 35.50 -13.10
C SER A 431 -28.53 36.11 -11.78
N ASP A 432 -28.81 35.48 -10.64
CA ASP A 432 -28.41 35.98 -9.32
C ASP A 432 -26.95 35.62 -8.97
N TRP A 433 -26.38 34.67 -9.72
CA TRP A 433 -24.98 34.24 -9.58
C TRP A 433 -24.06 35.08 -10.48
N GLU A 434 -22.81 35.25 -10.04
CA GLU A 434 -21.74 35.87 -10.81
C GLU A 434 -20.48 35.01 -10.77
N ILE A 435 -19.73 35.01 -11.88
CA ILE A 435 -18.44 34.30 -11.99
C ILE A 435 -17.33 35.27 -11.61
N LYS A 436 -16.43 34.85 -10.73
CA LYS A 436 -15.23 35.59 -10.31
C LYS A 436 -13.98 34.75 -10.54
N SER A 437 -12.81 35.40 -10.45
CA SER A 437 -11.50 34.77 -10.60
C SER A 437 -10.76 34.70 -9.27
N ALA A 438 -10.07 33.59 -9.05
CA ALA A 438 -9.12 33.38 -7.95
C ALA A 438 -8.04 32.40 -8.40
N GLU A 439 -6.78 32.73 -8.17
CA GLU A 439 -5.63 31.91 -8.63
C GLU A 439 -5.67 30.47 -8.11
N ASP A 440 -6.12 30.29 -6.86
CA ASP A 440 -6.18 28.99 -6.19
C ASP A 440 -7.47 28.18 -6.46
N ALA A 441 -8.39 28.71 -7.28
CA ALA A 441 -9.56 27.99 -7.75
C ALA A 441 -9.18 26.97 -8.85
N SER A 442 -9.90 25.86 -8.98
CA SER A 442 -9.47 24.70 -9.79
C SER A 442 -9.23 25.03 -11.27
N ALA A 443 -10.02 25.96 -11.81
CA ALA A 443 -9.88 26.51 -13.16
C ALA A 443 -9.62 28.04 -13.15
N GLY A 444 -9.10 28.56 -12.04
CA GLY A 444 -8.87 29.99 -11.85
C GLY A 444 -10.15 30.82 -11.68
N LYS A 445 -11.32 30.16 -11.55
CA LYS A 445 -12.65 30.78 -11.48
C LYS A 445 -13.55 30.07 -10.47
N TYR A 446 -14.55 30.78 -9.99
CA TYR A 446 -15.59 30.27 -9.09
C TYR A 446 -16.88 31.07 -9.28
N ILE A 447 -17.99 30.58 -8.74
CA ILE A 447 -19.27 31.30 -8.70
C ILE A 447 -19.62 31.74 -7.28
N THR A 448 -20.29 32.87 -7.17
CA THR A 448 -20.86 33.37 -5.91
C THR A 448 -22.15 34.13 -6.21
N VAL A 449 -23.02 34.29 -5.22
CA VAL A 449 -24.22 35.12 -5.37
C VAL A 449 -23.82 36.59 -5.38
N LYS A 450 -24.52 37.41 -6.17
CA LYS A 450 -24.28 38.85 -6.22
C LYS A 450 -24.40 39.49 -4.83
N PRO A 451 -23.62 40.56 -4.55
CA PRO A 451 -23.73 41.28 -3.29
C PRO A 451 -25.17 41.71 -3.00
N SER A 452 -25.63 41.64 -1.74
CA SER A 452 -26.98 41.98 -1.24
C SER A 452 -28.13 41.02 -1.56
N ILE A 453 -27.84 39.83 -2.09
CA ILE A 453 -28.84 38.78 -2.31
C ILE A 453 -28.66 37.66 -1.27
N GLU A 454 -29.69 37.44 -0.46
CA GLU A 454 -29.75 36.38 0.54
C GLU A 454 -31.20 35.89 0.72
N SER A 455 -31.39 34.65 1.17
CA SER A 455 -32.67 34.07 1.55
C SER A 455 -32.52 33.07 2.72
N PRO A 456 -32.12 33.53 3.93
CA PRO A 456 -31.92 32.66 5.10
C PRO A 456 -33.15 31.86 5.59
N PRO A 457 -34.38 32.42 5.62
CA PRO A 457 -35.51 31.76 6.27
C PRO A 457 -36.27 30.78 5.35
N ALA A 458 -36.03 30.81 4.03
CA ALA A 458 -36.75 29.97 3.07
C ALA A 458 -35.95 29.80 1.76
N VAL A 459 -36.26 28.75 1.00
CA VAL A 459 -35.66 28.49 -0.31
C VAL A 459 -36.09 29.59 -1.31
N PRO A 460 -35.15 30.26 -2.01
CA PRO A 460 -35.50 31.31 -2.97
C PRO A 460 -36.25 30.73 -4.18
N ALA A 461 -37.25 31.47 -4.67
CA ALA A 461 -38.10 31.05 -5.78
C ALA A 461 -37.46 31.33 -7.16
N GLY A 462 -37.84 30.54 -8.16
CA GLY A 462 -37.42 30.73 -9.56
C GLY A 462 -36.02 30.19 -9.90
N ASP A 463 -35.74 30.18 -11.20
CA ASP A 463 -34.50 29.64 -11.80
C ASP A 463 -33.30 30.60 -11.65
N ASN A 464 -33.56 31.89 -11.42
CA ASN A 464 -32.52 32.91 -11.26
C ASN A 464 -31.59 32.61 -10.07
N ALA A 465 -32.12 31.94 -9.05
CA ALA A 465 -31.40 31.59 -7.85
C ALA A 465 -30.66 30.24 -7.91
N ALA A 466 -30.82 29.46 -9.00
CA ALA A 466 -30.37 28.09 -9.07
C ALA A 466 -29.06 27.91 -9.85
N VAL A 467 -28.23 26.98 -9.38
CA VAL A 467 -27.17 26.32 -10.14
C VAL A 467 -27.61 24.87 -10.33
N THR A 468 -27.68 24.42 -11.57
CA THR A 468 -28.22 23.09 -11.92
C THR A 468 -27.13 22.23 -12.56
N ILE A 469 -26.91 21.06 -11.96
CA ILE A 469 -25.86 20.10 -12.34
C ILE A 469 -26.51 18.77 -12.74
N PRO A 470 -26.60 18.46 -14.04
CA PRO A 470 -27.05 17.15 -14.50
C PRO A 470 -25.93 16.11 -14.37
N PHE A 471 -26.27 14.92 -13.91
CA PHE A 471 -25.33 13.79 -13.84
C PHE A 471 -26.06 12.47 -14.10
N THR A 472 -25.31 11.38 -14.30
CA THR A 472 -25.89 10.06 -14.56
C THR A 472 -25.15 9.01 -13.77
N THR A 473 -25.85 8.34 -12.86
CA THR A 473 -25.32 7.28 -12.01
C THR A 473 -25.46 5.92 -12.70
N THR A 474 -24.49 5.03 -12.47
CA THR A 474 -24.53 3.66 -12.98
C THR A 474 -24.65 2.62 -11.86
N LYS A 475 -24.41 3.01 -10.61
CA LYS A 475 -24.44 2.13 -9.44
C LYS A 475 -25.66 2.38 -8.56
N ASP A 476 -26.25 1.31 -8.04
CA ASP A 476 -27.21 1.35 -6.94
C ASP A 476 -26.44 1.41 -5.63
N ALA A 477 -26.04 2.62 -5.24
CA ALA A 477 -25.13 2.86 -4.13
C ALA A 477 -25.45 4.20 -3.44
N LYS A 478 -24.94 4.39 -2.22
CA LYS A 478 -24.96 5.71 -1.57
C LYS A 478 -23.90 6.61 -2.23
N TYR A 479 -24.30 7.82 -2.60
CA TYR A 479 -23.43 8.86 -3.13
C TYR A 479 -23.29 10.00 -2.12
N TYR A 480 -22.10 10.58 -2.10
CA TYR A 480 -21.71 11.69 -1.27
C TYR A 480 -21.47 12.89 -2.18
N ILE A 481 -22.26 13.95 -1.97
CA ILE A 481 -22.14 15.21 -2.70
C ILE A 481 -21.24 16.12 -1.89
N HIS A 482 -20.21 16.62 -2.55
CA HIS A 482 -19.25 17.57 -2.03
C HIS A 482 -19.20 18.80 -2.91
N ALA A 483 -18.79 19.92 -2.34
CA ALA A 483 -18.38 21.09 -3.07
C ALA A 483 -17.03 21.59 -2.58
N ARG A 484 -16.18 22.04 -3.50
CA ARG A 484 -14.99 22.80 -3.15
C ARG A 484 -15.44 24.24 -2.98
N VAL A 485 -15.37 24.74 -1.75
CA VAL A 485 -15.89 26.05 -1.38
C VAL A 485 -14.84 26.85 -0.61
N ASN A 486 -15.02 28.16 -0.60
CA ASN A 486 -14.35 29.06 0.34
C ASN A 486 -15.44 29.87 1.05
N CYS A 487 -15.64 29.57 2.33
CA CYS A 487 -16.71 30.09 3.17
C CYS A 487 -16.08 30.67 4.45
N PRO A 488 -15.67 31.95 4.45
CA PRO A 488 -15.00 32.58 5.59
C PRO A 488 -15.82 32.59 6.89
N SER A 489 -17.16 32.50 6.82
CA SER A 489 -18.09 32.56 7.96
C SER A 489 -18.99 31.34 8.00
N ALA A 490 -18.80 30.47 9.00
CA ALA A 490 -19.63 29.27 9.17
C ALA A 490 -21.12 29.56 9.43
N ASP A 491 -21.42 30.76 9.94
CA ASP A 491 -22.77 31.18 10.32
C ASP A 491 -23.49 32.00 9.22
N ASP A 492 -22.79 32.38 8.15
CA ASP A 492 -23.27 33.31 7.11
C ASP A 492 -22.96 32.82 5.67
N ASP A 493 -22.41 31.62 5.51
CA ASP A 493 -22.07 31.05 4.20
C ASP A 493 -22.73 29.67 4.03
N SER A 494 -23.92 29.65 3.42
CA SER A 494 -24.75 28.43 3.33
C SER A 494 -25.54 28.29 2.02
N PHE A 495 -25.98 27.05 1.72
CA PHE A 495 -26.74 26.69 0.51
C PHE A 495 -28.03 25.92 0.82
N TRP A 496 -28.97 25.98 -0.10
CA TRP A 496 -30.10 25.04 -0.21
C TRP A 496 -29.79 24.02 -1.30
N ILE A 497 -29.94 22.73 -0.98
CA ILE A 497 -29.61 21.62 -1.88
C ILE A 497 -30.85 20.77 -2.15
N GLN A 498 -31.07 20.43 -3.41
CA GLN A 498 -32.13 19.52 -3.84
C GLN A 498 -31.56 18.53 -4.86
N ILE A 499 -32.02 17.28 -4.79
CA ILE A 499 -31.70 16.23 -5.76
C ILE A 499 -33.01 15.81 -6.40
N ASP A 500 -33.07 15.85 -7.73
CA ASP A 500 -34.26 15.60 -8.51
C ASP A 500 -35.46 16.42 -7.98
N ASP A 501 -36.59 15.77 -7.71
CA ASP A 501 -37.82 16.38 -7.20
C ASP A 501 -37.97 16.22 -5.68
N GLU A 502 -36.91 15.86 -4.95
CA GLU A 502 -36.94 15.75 -3.48
C GLU A 502 -37.07 17.12 -2.79
N GLY A 503 -37.35 17.14 -1.49
CA GLY A 503 -37.37 18.39 -0.71
C GLY A 503 -35.98 19.03 -0.60
N PHE A 504 -35.92 20.37 -0.60
CA PHE A 504 -34.68 21.07 -0.31
C PHE A 504 -34.20 20.82 1.12
N VAL A 505 -32.91 20.53 1.27
CA VAL A 505 -32.22 20.44 2.54
C VAL A 505 -31.23 21.60 2.69
N MET A 506 -31.00 22.02 3.93
CA MET A 506 -30.06 23.09 4.25
C MET A 506 -28.64 22.52 4.37
N ALA A 507 -27.69 23.10 3.66
CA ALA A 507 -26.25 22.87 3.85
C ALA A 507 -25.65 24.11 4.54
N ASN A 508 -25.44 24.01 5.86
CA ASN A 508 -24.96 25.10 6.73
C ASN A 508 -23.73 24.65 7.54
N GLY A 509 -23.07 25.57 8.24
CA GLY A 509 -21.85 25.29 9.01
C GLY A 509 -20.64 25.03 8.12
N LEU A 510 -20.62 25.63 6.92
CA LEU A 510 -19.63 25.34 5.86
C LEU A 510 -18.33 26.11 6.03
N GLY A 511 -18.02 26.65 7.21
CA GLY A 511 -16.86 27.51 7.42
C GLY A 511 -15.53 26.84 7.03
N THR A 512 -14.77 27.48 6.15
CA THR A 512 -13.47 27.01 5.66
C THR A 512 -12.37 28.05 5.86
N GLN A 513 -11.11 27.59 5.79
CA GLN A 513 -9.94 28.45 5.65
C GLN A 513 -9.38 28.27 4.23
N GLY A 514 -9.78 29.16 3.31
CA GLY A 514 -9.48 29.03 1.89
C GLY A 514 -10.35 27.98 1.20
N TRP A 515 -9.86 27.46 0.06
CA TRP A 515 -10.60 26.48 -0.75
C TRP A 515 -10.50 25.07 -0.18
N GLN A 516 -11.60 24.51 0.29
CA GLN A 516 -11.67 23.17 0.87
C GLN A 516 -12.88 22.41 0.34
N TRP A 517 -12.75 21.09 0.21
CA TRP A 517 -13.90 20.21 -0.05
C TRP A 517 -14.76 20.13 1.21
N VAL A 518 -16.03 20.47 1.09
CA VAL A 518 -17.04 20.28 2.13
C VAL A 518 -18.13 19.35 1.61
N LYS A 519 -18.64 18.48 2.48
CA LYS A 519 -19.78 17.63 2.16
C LYS A 519 -21.07 18.44 2.24
N LEU A 520 -21.89 18.39 1.20
CA LEU A 520 -23.17 19.09 1.12
C LEU A 520 -24.34 18.17 1.48
N ALA A 521 -24.34 16.93 0.96
CA ALA A 521 -25.45 16.00 1.15
C ALA A 521 -25.03 14.54 0.88
N THR A 522 -25.92 13.60 1.18
CA THR A 522 -25.86 12.21 0.70
C THR A 522 -27.19 11.79 0.14
N PHE A 523 -27.17 10.90 -0.84
CA PHE A 523 -28.38 10.32 -1.43
C PHE A 523 -28.11 8.90 -1.91
N LYS A 524 -29.17 8.11 -2.10
CA LYS A 524 -29.09 6.74 -2.63
C LYS A 524 -30.06 6.61 -3.81
N PRO A 525 -29.61 6.95 -5.03
CA PRO A 525 -30.43 6.91 -6.22
C PRO A 525 -30.51 5.51 -6.81
N THR A 526 -31.52 5.27 -7.65
CA THR A 526 -31.46 4.19 -8.64
C THR A 526 -30.54 4.61 -9.81
N PRO A 527 -29.81 3.69 -10.47
CA PRO A 527 -29.02 4.02 -11.65
C PRO A 527 -29.84 4.76 -12.71
N GLY A 528 -29.39 5.94 -13.14
CA GLY A 528 -30.16 6.78 -14.04
C GLY A 528 -29.67 8.21 -14.13
N LYS A 529 -30.46 9.06 -14.80
CA LYS A 529 -30.21 10.49 -14.91
C LYS A 529 -30.74 11.19 -13.67
N HIS A 530 -29.94 12.09 -13.12
CA HIS A 530 -30.27 12.87 -11.94
C HIS A 530 -29.88 14.33 -12.13
N THR A 531 -30.48 15.20 -11.32
CA THR A 531 -30.18 16.62 -11.29
C THR A 531 -29.92 17.07 -9.86
N LEU A 532 -28.76 17.67 -9.63
CA LEU A 532 -28.46 18.40 -8.40
C LEU A 532 -28.77 19.88 -8.61
N THR A 533 -29.59 20.46 -7.73
CA THR A 533 -29.92 21.88 -7.72
C THR A 533 -29.36 22.52 -6.44
N ILE A 534 -28.54 23.55 -6.61
CA ILE A 534 -27.97 24.36 -5.53
C ILE A 534 -28.57 25.77 -5.61
N LYS A 535 -29.11 26.29 -4.51
CA LYS A 535 -29.51 27.70 -4.39
C LYS A 535 -28.75 28.37 -3.25
N TYR A 536 -28.54 29.69 -3.36
CA TYR A 536 -27.96 30.46 -2.27
C TYR A 536 -28.93 30.53 -1.08
N ARG A 537 -28.38 30.51 0.14
CA ARG A 537 -29.11 30.87 1.35
C ARG A 537 -28.61 32.19 1.92
N GLU A 538 -27.31 32.41 1.95
CA GLU A 538 -26.66 33.66 2.37
C GLU A 538 -25.58 34.06 1.33
N ASN A 539 -25.15 35.33 1.36
CA ASN A 539 -24.06 35.81 0.52
C ASN A 539 -22.71 35.68 1.23
N GLY A 540 -21.64 35.42 0.49
CA GLY A 540 -20.29 35.24 1.06
C GLY A 540 -19.71 33.86 0.78
N ALA A 541 -20.56 32.87 0.51
CA ALA A 541 -20.15 31.55 0.07
C ALA A 541 -19.60 31.58 -1.37
N PHE A 542 -18.40 31.03 -1.55
CA PHE A 542 -17.76 30.89 -2.86
C PHE A 542 -17.74 29.42 -3.28
N LEU A 543 -18.27 29.11 -4.47
CA LEU A 543 -18.40 27.75 -4.98
C LEU A 543 -17.51 27.56 -6.22
N ASP A 544 -16.50 26.70 -6.11
CA ASP A 544 -15.50 26.44 -7.16
C ASP A 544 -15.84 25.13 -7.91
N ARG A 545 -15.97 24.02 -7.20
CA ARG A 545 -16.29 22.71 -7.81
C ARG A 545 -17.38 21.96 -7.10
N ILE A 546 -18.03 21.06 -7.84
CA ILE A 546 -18.96 20.07 -7.32
C ILE A 546 -18.39 18.68 -7.59
N GLY A 547 -18.44 17.83 -6.58
CA GLY A 547 -18.00 16.45 -6.63
C GLY A 547 -19.11 15.51 -6.16
N ILE A 548 -19.36 14.44 -6.89
CA ILE A 548 -20.35 13.42 -6.52
C ILE A 548 -19.66 12.08 -6.60
N THR A 549 -19.59 11.33 -5.50
CA THR A 549 -18.85 10.06 -5.49
C THR A 549 -19.51 9.01 -4.60
N THR A 550 -19.36 7.73 -4.93
CA THR A 550 -19.74 6.61 -4.04
C THR A 550 -18.71 6.36 -2.95
N TYR A 551 -17.59 7.09 -2.93
CA TYR A 551 -16.54 6.95 -1.92
C TYR A 551 -16.86 7.79 -0.66
N PRO A 552 -16.90 7.18 0.55
CA PRO A 552 -17.27 7.90 1.77
C PRO A 552 -16.33 9.06 2.16
N PHE A 553 -15.03 8.93 1.89
CA PHE A 553 -14.05 10.01 2.09
C PHE A 553 -13.93 10.83 0.81
N GLY A 554 -15.05 11.45 0.40
CA GLY A 554 -15.21 11.92 -0.98
C GLY A 554 -14.15 12.91 -1.45
N ALA A 555 -13.61 13.77 -0.58
CA ALA A 555 -12.53 14.69 -0.93
C ALA A 555 -11.32 13.98 -1.59
N ASP A 556 -10.87 12.85 -1.04
CA ASP A 556 -9.73 12.11 -1.58
C ASP A 556 -10.02 11.52 -2.96
N ALA A 557 -11.23 10.98 -3.16
CA ALA A 557 -11.66 10.48 -4.46
C ALA A 557 -11.77 11.60 -5.50
N LEU A 558 -12.20 12.79 -5.08
CA LEU A 558 -12.38 13.95 -5.93
C LEU A 558 -11.04 14.58 -6.32
N ASP A 559 -10.07 14.58 -5.41
CA ASP A 559 -8.70 14.98 -5.69
C ASP A 559 -7.98 13.95 -6.57
N ALA A 560 -8.21 12.65 -6.36
CA ALA A 560 -7.67 11.59 -7.22
C ALA A 560 -8.30 11.60 -8.64
N ALA A 561 -9.60 11.90 -8.73
CA ALA A 561 -10.32 12.04 -10.00
C ALA A 561 -9.85 13.25 -10.84
N LYS A 562 -8.99 14.12 -10.29
CA LYS A 562 -8.32 15.20 -11.02
C LYS A 562 -7.27 14.71 -12.02
N ALA A 563 -6.80 13.46 -11.94
CA ALA A 563 -5.75 12.96 -12.83
C ALA A 563 -6.29 12.59 -14.21
N GLU A 564 -6.32 13.56 -15.11
CA GLU A 564 -6.44 13.35 -16.55
C GLU A 564 -5.48 12.22 -17.05
N PRO A 565 -5.89 11.34 -18.01
CA PRO A 565 -5.06 10.23 -18.47
C PRO A 565 -3.65 10.67 -18.89
N SER A 566 -2.63 9.99 -18.36
CA SER A 566 -1.21 10.27 -18.59
C SER A 566 -0.47 8.99 -18.97
N LEU A 567 0.32 9.04 -20.05
CA LEU A 567 1.08 7.86 -20.52
C LEU A 567 2.19 7.49 -19.55
N LYS A 568 2.98 8.46 -19.07
CA LYS A 568 4.01 8.21 -18.05
C LYS A 568 3.46 7.56 -16.79
N ASN A 569 2.28 7.97 -16.32
CA ASN A 569 1.64 7.35 -15.17
C ASN A 569 1.14 5.93 -15.48
N ALA A 570 0.59 5.69 -16.68
CA ALA A 570 0.14 4.35 -17.09
C ALA A 570 1.31 3.37 -17.28
N VAL A 571 2.46 3.86 -17.75
CA VAL A 571 3.69 3.08 -17.90
C VAL A 571 4.31 2.76 -16.53
N ASP A 572 4.28 3.69 -15.58
CA ASP A 572 4.82 3.56 -14.21
C ASP A 572 6.29 3.06 -14.23
N LYS A 573 6.68 2.10 -13.38
CA LYS A 573 8.08 1.66 -13.21
C LYS A 573 8.55 0.65 -14.26
N ARG A 574 7.85 0.52 -15.39
CA ARG A 574 8.17 -0.50 -16.41
C ARG A 574 9.37 -0.10 -17.26
N PHE A 575 9.40 1.15 -17.71
CA PHE A 575 10.45 1.77 -18.53
C PHE A 575 10.14 3.26 -18.62
N LYS A 576 11.10 4.08 -19.05
CA LYS A 576 10.85 5.51 -19.29
C LYS A 576 10.01 5.72 -20.55
N ILE A 577 9.07 6.65 -20.51
CA ILE A 577 8.33 7.08 -21.72
C ILE A 577 8.76 8.47 -22.19
N GLY A 578 9.22 8.55 -23.44
CA GLY A 578 9.79 9.77 -24.00
C GLY A 578 9.18 10.20 -25.32
N VAL A 579 9.66 11.34 -25.81
CA VAL A 579 9.28 11.89 -27.11
C VAL A 579 10.42 12.68 -27.73
N GLY A 580 10.65 12.47 -29.02
CA GLY A 580 11.54 13.26 -29.87
C GLY A 580 10.79 14.43 -30.48
N VAL A 581 11.26 15.67 -30.34
CA VAL A 581 10.59 16.86 -30.90
C VAL A 581 11.59 17.91 -31.39
N GLY A 582 11.21 18.70 -32.39
CA GLY A 582 11.98 19.86 -32.82
C GLY A 582 12.02 20.96 -31.74
N HIS A 583 13.10 21.74 -31.71
CA HIS A 583 13.34 22.73 -30.64
C HIS A 583 12.30 23.86 -30.55
N ARG A 584 11.49 24.08 -31.60
CA ARG A 584 10.38 25.05 -31.58
C ARG A 584 9.09 24.49 -30.99
N VAL A 585 8.95 23.16 -30.92
CA VAL A 585 7.76 22.50 -30.37
C VAL A 585 7.65 22.75 -28.86
N VAL A 586 8.78 22.71 -28.15
CA VAL A 586 8.83 23.00 -26.70
C VAL A 586 8.53 24.47 -26.36
N GLN A 587 8.56 25.36 -27.35
CA GLN A 587 8.23 26.79 -27.20
C GLN A 587 6.74 27.09 -27.41
N ASN A 588 5.95 26.10 -27.84
CA ASN A 588 4.50 26.25 -27.99
C ASN A 588 3.80 25.74 -26.72
N ASP A 589 2.98 26.60 -26.07
CA ASP A 589 2.37 26.29 -24.78
C ASP A 589 1.49 25.04 -24.78
N GLU A 590 0.72 24.82 -25.85
CA GLU A 590 -0.18 23.66 -25.95
C GLU A 590 0.60 22.36 -26.16
N ASP A 591 1.64 22.39 -27.01
CA ASP A 591 2.53 21.25 -27.22
C ASP A 591 3.34 20.95 -25.95
N ALA A 592 3.85 21.98 -25.26
CA ALA A 592 4.56 21.86 -23.99
C ALA A 592 3.67 21.28 -22.88
N ALA A 593 2.39 21.64 -22.83
CA ALA A 593 1.43 21.06 -21.89
C ALA A 593 1.22 19.56 -22.15
N LEU A 594 1.06 19.16 -23.42
CA LEU A 594 0.94 17.76 -23.80
C LEU A 594 2.21 16.97 -23.44
N ILE A 595 3.38 17.56 -23.69
CA ILE A 595 4.68 16.98 -23.33
C ILE A 595 4.76 16.70 -21.83
N ARG A 596 4.55 17.73 -20.99
CA ARG A 596 4.63 17.63 -19.53
C ARG A 596 3.65 16.61 -18.97
N ARG A 597 2.49 16.44 -19.60
CA ARG A 597 1.47 15.49 -19.16
C ARG A 597 1.86 14.04 -19.44
N HIS A 598 2.42 13.74 -20.61
CA HIS A 598 2.56 12.36 -21.08
C HIS A 598 3.96 11.77 -20.98
N PHE A 599 5.02 12.60 -20.95
CA PHE A 599 6.40 12.13 -21.09
C PHE A 599 7.29 12.59 -19.93
N GLU A 600 8.41 11.89 -19.74
CA GLU A 600 9.41 12.19 -18.71
C GLU A 600 10.81 12.50 -19.29
N ILE A 601 11.07 12.11 -20.55
CA ILE A 601 12.38 12.27 -21.20
C ILE A 601 12.23 12.77 -22.63
N LEU A 602 13.05 13.75 -23.01
CA LEU A 602 12.99 14.44 -24.30
C LEU A 602 14.19 14.12 -25.18
N THR A 603 13.95 14.03 -26.48
CA THR A 603 15.01 13.91 -27.49
C THR A 603 14.91 15.08 -28.48
N PRO A 604 15.95 15.91 -28.62
CA PRO A 604 15.94 16.98 -29.61
C PRO A 604 16.10 16.39 -31.01
N GLU A 605 15.12 16.64 -31.88
CA GLU A 605 15.06 16.00 -33.20
C GLU A 605 16.26 16.36 -34.10
N ASN A 606 16.77 17.59 -34.00
CA ASN A 606 17.84 18.09 -34.87
C ASN A 606 18.86 19.01 -34.21
N CYS A 607 18.49 19.80 -33.19
CA CYS A 607 19.38 20.87 -32.71
C CYS A 607 20.65 20.36 -32.01
N MET A 608 20.69 19.10 -31.54
CA MET A 608 21.88 18.48 -30.94
C MET A 608 22.65 17.55 -31.88
N LYS A 609 22.27 17.46 -33.16
CA LYS A 609 23.08 16.73 -34.16
C LYS A 609 24.40 17.45 -34.40
N PRO A 610 25.46 16.77 -34.89
CA PRO A 610 26.78 17.38 -35.05
C PRO A 610 26.75 18.65 -35.91
N GLU A 611 26.03 18.62 -37.04
CA GLU A 611 25.82 19.79 -37.93
C GLU A 611 25.12 20.98 -37.24
N GLY A 612 24.27 20.68 -36.25
CA GLY A 612 23.52 21.68 -35.50
C GLY A 612 24.36 22.40 -34.45
N ILE A 613 25.31 21.68 -33.81
CA ILE A 613 26.11 22.19 -32.68
C ILE A 613 27.53 22.61 -33.08
N HIS A 614 28.17 21.90 -34.02
CA HIS A 614 29.61 22.05 -34.31
C HIS A 614 29.89 22.18 -35.81
N PRO A 615 29.39 23.25 -36.46
CA PRO A 615 29.42 23.40 -37.93
C PRO A 615 30.82 23.65 -38.51
N GLN A 616 31.78 24.12 -37.71
CA GLN A 616 33.18 24.30 -38.12
C GLN A 616 34.12 23.95 -36.95
N GLU A 617 35.37 23.56 -37.24
CA GLU A 617 36.32 23.02 -36.24
C GLU A 617 36.52 23.89 -34.98
N ASN A 618 36.34 25.21 -35.10
CA ASN A 618 36.48 26.14 -33.99
C ASN A 618 35.23 27.04 -33.80
N GLU A 619 34.06 26.63 -34.33
CA GLU A 619 32.80 27.37 -34.22
C GLU A 619 31.70 26.49 -33.61
N TRP A 620 31.00 27.01 -32.61
CA TRP A 620 29.95 26.30 -31.88
C TRP A 620 28.62 27.06 -31.91
N LYS A 621 27.51 26.34 -32.02
CA LYS A 621 26.14 26.87 -32.00
C LYS A 621 25.31 26.14 -30.95
N PHE A 622 25.27 26.68 -29.74
CA PHE A 622 24.60 26.03 -28.61
C PHE A 622 23.20 26.57 -28.35
N GLU A 623 22.85 27.77 -28.83
CA GLU A 623 21.66 28.49 -28.40
C GLU A 623 20.35 27.69 -28.55
N PRO A 624 20.07 27.00 -29.67
CA PRO A 624 18.84 26.20 -29.77
C PRO A 624 18.84 24.97 -28.84
N SER A 625 20.00 24.40 -28.56
CA SER A 625 20.16 23.23 -27.69
C SER A 625 20.15 23.60 -26.21
N ASP A 626 20.71 24.75 -25.86
CA ASP A 626 20.61 25.34 -24.53
C ASP A 626 19.14 25.60 -24.19
N ALA A 627 18.40 26.27 -25.08
CA ALA A 627 16.98 26.53 -24.88
C ALA A 627 16.15 25.24 -24.72
N PHE A 628 16.51 24.18 -25.44
CA PHE A 628 15.85 22.87 -25.30
C PHE A 628 16.19 22.19 -23.98
N ALA A 629 17.46 22.23 -23.57
CA ALA A 629 17.93 21.69 -22.29
C ALA A 629 17.32 22.47 -21.11
N ASP A 630 17.19 23.79 -21.21
CA ASP A 630 16.57 24.64 -20.20
C ASP A 630 15.11 24.31 -20.00
N PHE A 631 14.36 24.03 -21.08
CA PHE A 631 12.98 23.53 -20.97
C PHE A 631 12.92 22.21 -20.19
N ALA A 632 13.85 21.27 -20.46
CA ALA A 632 13.92 20.02 -19.72
C ALA A 632 14.22 20.25 -18.23
N ARG A 633 15.18 21.13 -17.92
CA ARG A 633 15.51 21.52 -16.53
C ARG A 633 14.32 22.15 -15.81
N GLU A 634 13.69 23.15 -16.41
CA GLU A 634 12.58 23.92 -15.83
C GLU A 634 11.38 23.01 -15.47
N HIS A 635 11.17 21.97 -16.26
CA HIS A 635 10.03 21.07 -16.09
C HIS A 635 10.37 19.72 -15.46
N ASN A 636 11.56 19.58 -14.86
CA ASN A 636 12.04 18.35 -14.24
C ASN A 636 11.94 17.13 -15.18
N MET A 637 12.31 17.33 -16.44
CA MET A 637 12.37 16.29 -17.46
C MET A 637 13.81 15.91 -17.74
N GLU A 638 14.02 14.66 -18.14
CA GLU A 638 15.33 14.19 -18.56
C GLU A 638 15.59 14.52 -20.03
N LEU A 639 16.86 14.62 -20.39
CA LEU A 639 17.30 14.87 -21.77
C LEU A 639 18.05 13.67 -22.34
N VAL A 640 17.83 13.40 -23.62
CA VAL A 640 18.68 12.54 -24.44
C VAL A 640 19.51 13.41 -25.36
N GLY A 641 20.83 13.27 -25.31
CA GLY A 641 21.69 13.89 -26.30
C GLY A 641 21.70 13.09 -27.59
N HIS A 642 21.06 13.62 -28.63
CA HIS A 642 20.88 12.95 -29.93
C HIS A 642 21.41 13.82 -31.08
N CYS A 643 22.46 13.43 -31.78
CA CYS A 643 23.42 12.35 -31.47
C CYS A 643 24.84 12.90 -31.56
N LEU A 644 25.80 12.28 -30.89
CA LEU A 644 27.17 12.82 -30.81
C LEU A 644 28.01 12.53 -32.07
N VAL A 645 27.85 11.36 -32.68
CA VAL A 645 28.52 11.00 -33.94
C VAL A 645 27.51 10.30 -34.83
N TRP A 646 27.26 10.84 -36.03
CA TRP A 646 26.45 10.18 -37.04
C TRP A 646 27.36 9.63 -38.13
N ALA A 647 27.45 8.31 -38.26
CA ALA A 647 28.45 7.64 -39.11
C ALA A 647 28.13 7.67 -40.62
N LYS A 648 27.51 8.76 -41.09
CA LYS A 648 27.10 8.99 -42.47
C LYS A 648 27.77 10.24 -43.02
N ASP A 649 28.42 10.14 -44.17
CA ASP A 649 29.15 11.25 -44.78
C ASP A 649 28.22 12.40 -45.19
N ASP A 650 26.99 12.11 -45.63
CA ASP A 650 25.98 13.15 -45.94
C ASP A 650 25.43 13.86 -44.70
N ARG A 651 25.89 13.46 -43.51
CA ARG A 651 25.56 14.03 -42.18
C ARG A 651 26.80 14.48 -41.41
N THR A 652 27.95 14.54 -42.07
CA THR A 652 29.24 14.92 -41.52
C THR A 652 29.73 16.17 -42.23
N ASP A 653 30.00 17.25 -41.49
CA ASP A 653 30.51 18.48 -42.09
C ASP A 653 31.91 18.30 -42.68
N GLU A 654 32.22 19.03 -43.76
CA GLU A 654 33.50 18.90 -44.50
C GLU A 654 34.73 19.06 -43.61
N TRP A 655 34.68 19.91 -42.59
CA TRP A 655 35.80 20.14 -41.68
C TRP A 655 36.15 18.90 -40.85
N MET A 656 35.20 17.99 -40.59
CA MET A 656 35.50 16.71 -39.95
C MET A 656 36.22 15.75 -40.89
N MET A 657 35.93 15.85 -42.19
CA MET A 657 36.39 14.92 -43.23
C MET A 657 37.77 15.28 -43.80
N ASN A 658 38.14 16.56 -43.78
CA ASN A 658 39.31 17.07 -44.50
C ASN A 658 40.29 17.87 -43.61
N GLU A 659 41.54 17.97 -44.07
CA GLU A 659 42.62 18.84 -43.61
C GLU A 659 43.12 19.68 -44.80
N GLY A 660 42.48 20.83 -45.03
CA GLY A 660 42.68 21.60 -46.27
C GLY A 660 42.14 20.83 -47.47
N GLU A 661 42.96 20.64 -48.50
CA GLU A 661 42.60 19.85 -49.70
C GLU A 661 42.83 18.33 -49.52
N ASN A 662 43.36 17.88 -48.38
CA ASN A 662 43.69 16.49 -48.13
C ASN A 662 42.63 15.81 -47.24
N PRO A 663 42.42 14.49 -47.36
CA PRO A 663 41.63 13.73 -46.40
C PRO A 663 42.19 13.84 -44.97
N VAL A 664 41.32 13.81 -43.98
CA VAL A 664 41.70 13.84 -42.56
C VAL A 664 42.56 12.63 -42.16
N SER A 665 43.62 12.88 -41.40
CA SER A 665 44.41 11.81 -40.79
C SER A 665 43.66 11.10 -39.66
N ARG A 666 44.01 9.83 -39.42
CA ARG A 666 43.41 9.02 -38.34
C ARG A 666 43.51 9.70 -36.98
N GLU A 667 44.68 10.20 -36.62
CA GLU A 667 44.93 10.85 -35.34
C GLU A 667 44.09 12.12 -35.19
N LYS A 668 44.02 12.93 -36.26
CA LYS A 668 43.24 14.17 -36.27
C LYS A 668 41.74 13.90 -36.16
N LEU A 669 41.22 12.91 -36.87
CA LEU A 669 39.80 12.55 -36.79
C LEU A 669 39.41 12.08 -35.38
N LEU A 670 40.21 11.20 -34.77
CA LEU A 670 39.96 10.76 -33.39
C LEU A 670 40.05 11.92 -32.39
N GLN A 671 41.00 12.86 -32.58
CA GLN A 671 41.09 14.07 -31.77
C GLN A 671 39.85 14.97 -31.93
N ARG A 672 39.35 15.15 -33.15
CA ARG A 672 38.15 15.95 -33.43
C ARG A 672 36.91 15.33 -32.79
N ILE A 673 36.74 14.01 -32.89
CA ILE A 673 35.67 13.26 -32.20
C ILE A 673 35.76 13.44 -30.69
N GLN A 674 36.95 13.25 -30.11
CA GLN A 674 37.14 13.41 -28.67
C GLN A 674 36.81 14.84 -28.22
N THR A 675 37.24 15.85 -28.98
CA THR A 675 36.96 17.26 -28.67
C THR A 675 35.46 17.54 -28.77
N HIS A 676 34.79 17.04 -29.81
CA HIS A 676 33.37 17.21 -30.00
C HIS A 676 32.56 16.58 -28.86
N VAL A 677 32.75 15.27 -28.65
CA VAL A 677 32.05 14.49 -27.61
C VAL A 677 32.28 15.09 -26.23
N LYS A 678 33.53 15.37 -25.86
CA LYS A 678 33.85 16.00 -24.57
C LYS A 678 33.09 17.29 -24.37
N THR A 679 33.10 18.17 -25.37
CA THR A 679 32.52 19.52 -25.23
C THR A 679 31.00 19.45 -25.07
N VAL A 680 30.32 18.64 -25.90
CA VAL A 680 28.86 18.51 -25.84
C VAL A 680 28.43 17.78 -24.58
N VAL A 681 29.04 16.63 -24.25
CA VAL A 681 28.68 15.86 -23.06
C VAL A 681 28.90 16.67 -21.78
N SER A 682 30.07 17.31 -21.63
CA SER A 682 30.36 18.12 -20.42
C SER A 682 29.39 19.29 -20.24
N ARG A 683 28.80 19.82 -21.32
CA ARG A 683 27.89 20.96 -21.26
C ARG A 683 26.51 20.58 -20.73
N TYR A 684 26.05 19.36 -20.99
CA TYR A 684 24.68 18.94 -20.70
C TYR A 684 24.57 17.77 -19.70
N ALA A 685 25.69 17.29 -19.13
CA ALA A 685 25.72 16.19 -18.16
C ALA A 685 24.89 16.42 -16.89
N ASP A 686 24.46 17.66 -16.63
CA ASP A 686 23.57 17.99 -15.51
C ASP A 686 22.09 17.63 -15.77
N VAL A 687 21.68 17.50 -17.03
CA VAL A 687 20.28 17.24 -17.43
C VAL A 687 20.14 16.04 -18.37
N ALA A 688 21.18 15.73 -19.16
CA ALA A 688 21.20 14.56 -20.01
C ALA A 688 21.42 13.31 -19.16
N THR A 689 20.51 12.34 -19.27
CA THR A 689 20.64 11.04 -18.60
C THR A 689 20.94 9.92 -19.59
N HIS A 690 20.80 10.20 -20.89
CA HIS A 690 21.01 9.26 -21.99
C HIS A 690 21.78 9.95 -23.13
N TRP A 691 22.67 9.22 -23.79
CA TRP A 691 23.40 9.70 -24.96
C TRP A 691 23.34 8.70 -26.10
N ASP A 692 22.80 9.12 -27.25
CA ASP A 692 23.00 8.43 -28.51
C ASP A 692 24.40 8.77 -29.01
N VAL A 693 25.38 7.99 -28.56
CA VAL A 693 26.81 8.30 -28.73
C VAL A 693 27.22 8.12 -30.19
N VAL A 694 26.82 7.03 -30.81
CA VAL A 694 27.05 6.76 -32.23
C VAL A 694 25.77 6.30 -32.89
N ASN A 695 25.41 6.96 -33.99
CA ASN A 695 24.22 6.69 -34.77
C ASN A 695 24.57 6.05 -36.13
N GLU A 696 23.87 4.97 -36.49
CA GLU A 696 23.80 4.37 -37.83
C GLU A 696 25.12 3.86 -38.45
N ALA A 697 26.03 3.34 -37.63
CA ALA A 697 27.34 2.86 -38.08
C ALA A 697 27.34 1.46 -38.76
N ILE A 698 26.26 0.68 -38.71
CA ILE A 698 26.20 -0.63 -39.37
C ILE A 698 25.87 -0.47 -40.86
N GLY A 699 26.59 -1.21 -41.71
CA GLY A 699 26.36 -1.21 -43.16
C GLY A 699 25.06 -1.93 -43.57
N ASP A 700 24.34 -1.35 -44.54
CA ASP A 700 23.03 -1.85 -45.00
C ASP A 700 23.08 -3.04 -45.99
N SER A 701 24.21 -3.26 -46.69
CA SER A 701 24.41 -4.35 -47.66
C SER A 701 24.92 -5.64 -47.00
N ASN A 702 25.10 -6.76 -47.70
CA ASN A 702 25.50 -8.03 -47.08
C ASN A 702 27.01 -8.20 -46.78
N ASP A 703 27.88 -7.31 -47.28
CA ASP A 703 29.32 -7.61 -47.34
C ASP A 703 30.14 -7.04 -46.15
N ASP A 704 29.92 -5.79 -45.73
CA ASP A 704 30.74 -5.14 -44.70
C ASP A 704 30.03 -4.88 -43.36
N LEU A 705 30.74 -5.06 -42.23
CA LEU A 705 30.20 -4.85 -40.87
C LEU A 705 29.81 -3.38 -40.62
N LEU A 706 30.74 -2.47 -40.92
CA LEU A 706 30.55 -1.02 -40.77
C LEU A 706 30.05 -0.41 -42.07
N ARG A 707 29.30 0.68 -41.95
CA ARG A 707 28.93 1.55 -43.07
C ARG A 707 30.20 2.14 -43.69
N ASP A 708 30.24 2.20 -45.02
CA ASP A 708 31.29 2.89 -45.74
C ASP A 708 31.15 4.41 -45.51
N SER A 709 32.13 5.00 -44.84
CA SER A 709 32.14 6.42 -44.42
C SER A 709 33.57 6.87 -44.14
N VAL A 710 33.82 8.17 -44.13
CA VAL A 710 35.13 8.73 -43.73
C VAL A 710 35.58 8.25 -42.35
N TYR A 711 34.64 8.00 -41.42
CA TYR A 711 34.93 7.48 -40.09
C TYR A 711 35.50 6.06 -40.13
N SER A 712 34.80 5.16 -40.82
CA SER A 712 35.16 3.74 -40.89
C SER A 712 36.37 3.50 -41.79
N GLN A 713 36.48 4.20 -42.92
CA GLN A 713 37.64 4.12 -43.83
C GLN A 713 38.92 4.58 -43.14
N THR A 714 38.84 5.67 -42.36
CA THR A 714 40.02 6.28 -41.73
C THR A 714 40.39 5.61 -40.40
N THR A 715 39.41 5.14 -39.63
CA THR A 715 39.64 4.69 -38.23
C THR A 715 39.16 3.28 -37.90
N GLY A 716 38.45 2.59 -38.80
CA GLY A 716 37.79 1.32 -38.48
C GLY A 716 36.71 1.51 -37.40
N MET A 717 36.75 0.71 -36.32
CA MET A 717 35.82 0.85 -35.18
C MET A 717 36.30 1.85 -34.11
N ASP A 718 37.52 2.41 -34.25
CA ASP A 718 38.14 3.18 -33.18
C ASP A 718 37.45 4.53 -32.94
N PHE A 719 36.75 5.10 -33.93
CA PHE A 719 35.90 6.27 -33.70
C PHE A 719 34.77 5.95 -32.70
N ILE A 720 34.19 4.76 -32.76
CA ILE A 720 33.13 4.32 -31.85
C ILE A 720 33.70 4.16 -30.44
N VAL A 721 34.82 3.45 -30.31
CA VAL A 721 35.48 3.23 -29.01
C VAL A 721 35.88 4.57 -28.38
N THR A 722 36.46 5.49 -29.16
CA THR A 722 36.85 6.83 -28.71
C THR A 722 35.66 7.65 -28.26
N ALA A 723 34.55 7.66 -29.03
CA ALA A 723 33.34 8.40 -28.66
C ALA A 723 32.75 7.89 -27.34
N PHE A 724 32.56 6.57 -27.19
CA PHE A 724 32.00 5.99 -25.96
C PHE A 724 32.90 6.19 -24.73
N LYS A 725 34.21 6.00 -24.86
CA LYS A 725 35.15 6.25 -23.75
C LYS A 725 35.16 7.73 -23.35
N THR A 726 35.06 8.63 -24.32
CA THR A 726 35.02 10.07 -24.04
C THR A 726 33.70 10.46 -23.38
N ALA A 727 32.56 9.94 -23.86
CA ALA A 727 31.26 10.17 -23.24
C ALA A 727 31.25 9.70 -21.78
N ARG A 728 31.64 8.45 -21.51
CA ARG A 728 31.71 7.91 -20.12
C ARG A 728 32.64 8.70 -19.21
N ALA A 729 33.75 9.23 -19.74
CA ALA A 729 34.70 10.01 -18.94
C ALA A 729 34.14 11.38 -18.53
N HIS A 730 33.17 11.92 -19.28
CA HIS A 730 32.59 13.24 -19.04
C HIS A 730 31.17 13.18 -18.48
N ASP A 731 30.53 12.01 -18.51
CA ASP A 731 29.25 11.70 -17.89
C ASP A 731 29.25 10.23 -17.42
N PRO A 732 29.71 9.97 -16.18
CA PRO A 732 29.92 8.61 -15.68
C PRO A 732 28.62 7.85 -15.39
N ASP A 733 27.49 8.56 -15.21
CA ASP A 733 26.23 7.99 -14.73
C ASP A 733 25.19 7.83 -15.85
N ALA A 734 25.35 8.50 -16.99
CA ALA A 734 24.41 8.39 -18.11
C ALA A 734 24.39 7.02 -18.80
N LEU A 735 23.24 6.68 -19.38
CA LEU A 735 23.07 5.52 -20.25
C LEU A 735 23.65 5.81 -21.64
N LEU A 736 24.69 5.07 -22.03
CA LEU A 736 25.39 5.27 -23.31
C LEU A 736 24.87 4.29 -24.36
N ILE A 737 24.37 4.86 -25.46
CA ILE A 737 23.56 4.15 -26.46
C ILE A 737 24.29 4.12 -27.80
N TYR A 738 24.33 2.93 -28.41
CA TYR A 738 24.58 2.78 -29.83
C TYR A 738 23.23 2.72 -30.56
N ASN A 739 22.89 3.70 -31.39
CA ASN A 739 21.57 3.85 -32.01
C ASN A 739 21.59 3.48 -33.51
N ASP A 740 20.64 2.66 -33.98
CA ASP A 740 20.54 2.27 -35.40
C ASP A 740 19.12 1.77 -35.78
N TYR A 741 18.74 1.89 -37.05
CA TYR A 741 17.49 1.35 -37.59
C TYR A 741 17.62 -0.09 -38.09
N ASN A 742 16.50 -0.80 -38.16
CA ASN A 742 16.39 -2.15 -38.71
C ASN A 742 17.28 -3.23 -38.08
N GLY A 743 17.89 -2.97 -36.91
CA GLY A 743 18.71 -3.95 -36.19
C GLY A 743 17.91 -5.20 -35.74
N HIS A 744 16.57 -5.15 -35.81
CA HIS A 744 15.73 -6.32 -35.59
C HIS A 744 15.70 -7.30 -36.77
N LYS A 745 15.95 -6.83 -38.00
CA LYS A 745 15.94 -7.65 -39.21
C LYS A 745 17.08 -8.66 -39.17
N PRO A 746 16.86 -9.95 -39.51
CA PRO A 746 17.85 -11.02 -39.29
C PRO A 746 19.27 -10.74 -39.80
N GLY A 747 19.41 -10.18 -41.01
CA GLY A 747 20.72 -9.85 -41.60
C GLY A 747 21.47 -8.77 -40.81
N LYS A 748 20.80 -7.64 -40.53
CA LYS A 748 21.39 -6.52 -39.77
C LYS A 748 21.56 -6.86 -38.29
N ARG A 749 20.68 -7.68 -37.71
CA ARG A 749 20.80 -8.21 -36.34
C ARG A 749 22.10 -8.94 -36.11
N LYS A 750 22.50 -9.82 -37.04
CA LYS A 750 23.78 -10.54 -36.93
C LYS A 750 24.96 -9.57 -36.82
N LYS A 751 24.97 -8.51 -37.64
CA LYS A 751 25.99 -7.46 -37.61
C LYS A 751 25.94 -6.64 -36.34
N LEU A 752 24.75 -6.31 -35.85
CA LEU A 752 24.57 -5.59 -34.58
C LEU A 752 25.19 -6.38 -33.42
N ILE A 753 24.84 -7.66 -33.29
CA ILE A 753 25.39 -8.53 -32.24
C ILE A 753 26.90 -8.67 -32.36
N GLU A 754 27.42 -8.83 -33.59
CA GLU A 754 28.85 -8.88 -33.84
C GLU A 754 29.56 -7.58 -33.44
N LEU A 755 29.02 -6.43 -33.85
CA LEU A 755 29.57 -5.11 -33.55
C LEU A 755 29.59 -4.85 -32.04
N LEU A 756 28.47 -5.03 -31.34
CA LEU A 756 28.38 -4.83 -29.89
C LEU A 756 29.35 -5.74 -29.13
N THR A 757 29.49 -6.99 -29.57
CA THR A 757 30.46 -7.94 -28.99
C THR A 757 31.90 -7.44 -29.17
N LYS A 758 32.27 -7.00 -30.38
CA LYS A 758 33.60 -6.48 -30.68
C LYS A 758 33.91 -5.20 -29.92
N LEU A 759 32.94 -4.28 -29.80
CA LEU A 759 33.10 -3.03 -29.07
C LEU A 759 33.26 -3.26 -27.56
N LYS A 760 32.48 -4.18 -26.98
CA LYS A 760 32.62 -4.59 -25.57
C LYS A 760 34.00 -5.21 -25.31
N ALA A 761 34.48 -6.05 -26.22
CA ALA A 761 35.83 -6.62 -26.15
C ALA A 761 36.94 -5.56 -26.28
N ALA A 762 36.71 -4.50 -27.05
CA ALA A 762 37.62 -3.35 -27.17
C ALA A 762 37.54 -2.34 -25.98
N GLY A 763 36.68 -2.63 -25.00
CA GLY A 763 36.49 -1.81 -23.80
C GLY A 763 35.67 -0.54 -24.02
N ALA A 764 34.78 -0.52 -25.01
CA ALA A 764 33.79 0.55 -25.14
C ALA A 764 32.68 0.39 -24.08
N PRO A 765 32.39 1.41 -23.25
CA PRO A 765 31.35 1.35 -22.22
C PRO A 765 29.94 1.53 -22.81
N ILE A 766 29.44 0.51 -23.52
CA ILE A 766 28.10 0.52 -24.12
C ILE A 766 27.11 -0.12 -23.15
N ASP A 767 26.06 0.60 -22.78
CA ASP A 767 25.03 0.09 -21.87
C ASP A 767 23.81 -0.43 -22.63
N ALA A 768 23.45 0.24 -23.73
CA ALA A 768 22.21 0.00 -24.44
C ALA A 768 22.34 0.03 -25.97
N TYR A 769 21.45 -0.71 -26.63
CA TYR A 769 21.15 -0.57 -28.05
C TYR A 769 19.89 0.28 -28.24
N GLY A 770 20.03 1.37 -28.98
CA GLY A 770 18.95 2.21 -29.46
C GLY A 770 18.36 1.65 -30.75
N MET A 771 17.17 1.10 -30.65
CA MET A 771 16.37 0.67 -31.78
C MET A 771 15.43 1.81 -32.16
N GLN A 772 15.69 2.48 -33.28
CA GLN A 772 14.87 3.62 -33.74
C GLN A 772 13.38 3.26 -33.73
N GLY A 773 13.00 2.12 -34.32
CA GLY A 773 11.62 1.64 -34.21
C GLY A 773 10.65 2.30 -35.19
N HIS A 774 11.16 2.77 -36.33
CA HIS A 774 10.34 3.16 -37.49
C HIS A 774 9.72 1.92 -38.14
N PHE A 775 8.42 1.71 -37.91
CA PHE A 775 7.68 0.58 -38.48
C PHE A 775 6.74 1.03 -39.59
N GLU A 776 6.37 0.12 -40.49
CA GLU A 776 5.23 0.31 -41.38
C GLU A 776 4.02 -0.49 -40.88
N LEU A 777 2.82 -0.02 -41.23
CA LEU A 777 1.60 -0.71 -40.88
C LEU A 777 1.57 -2.12 -41.50
N GLY A 778 1.33 -3.14 -40.68
CA GLY A 778 1.27 -4.53 -41.11
C GLY A 778 2.63 -5.23 -41.25
N ASP A 779 3.71 -4.64 -40.76
CA ASP A 779 5.03 -5.29 -40.71
C ASP A 779 5.06 -6.45 -39.70
N ASN A 780 5.64 -7.59 -40.09
CA ASN A 780 5.76 -8.77 -39.21
C ASN A 780 7.00 -8.69 -38.29
N SER A 781 7.17 -7.56 -37.59
CA SER A 781 8.38 -7.27 -36.82
C SER A 781 8.41 -7.92 -35.43
N LEU A 782 7.26 -8.32 -34.85
CA LEU A 782 7.20 -8.82 -33.46
C LEU A 782 8.10 -10.04 -33.18
N PRO A 783 8.13 -11.11 -34.02
CA PRO A 783 9.02 -12.25 -33.79
C PRO A 783 10.50 -11.88 -33.93
N GLU A 784 10.81 -10.96 -34.84
CA GLU A 784 12.17 -10.48 -35.07
C GLU A 784 12.67 -9.64 -33.89
N LEU A 785 11.81 -8.78 -33.35
CA LEU A 785 12.07 -7.98 -32.15
C LEU A 785 12.34 -8.87 -30.93
N ARG A 786 11.52 -9.90 -30.69
CA ARG A 786 11.74 -10.88 -29.61
C ARG A 786 13.12 -11.51 -29.69
N ALA A 787 13.49 -12.01 -30.87
CA ALA A 787 14.79 -12.62 -31.09
C ALA A 787 15.95 -11.64 -30.80
N THR A 788 15.83 -10.39 -31.24
CA THR A 788 16.82 -9.35 -30.94
C THR A 788 16.92 -9.05 -29.46
N PHE A 789 15.78 -8.87 -28.79
CA PHE A 789 15.74 -8.58 -27.36
C PHE A 789 16.34 -9.72 -26.53
N ASP A 790 16.10 -10.97 -26.92
CA ASP A 790 16.72 -12.14 -26.27
C ASP A 790 18.25 -12.18 -26.48
N GLU A 791 18.75 -11.80 -27.65
CA GLU A 791 20.20 -11.71 -27.91
C GLU A 791 20.86 -10.57 -27.13
N LEU A 792 20.21 -9.41 -27.04
CA LEU A 792 20.71 -8.27 -26.26
C LEU A 792 20.69 -8.56 -24.75
N ARG A 793 19.63 -9.20 -24.25
CA ARG A 793 19.55 -9.70 -22.85
C ARG A 793 20.73 -10.62 -22.53
N LYS A 794 21.09 -11.54 -23.43
CA LYS A 794 22.25 -12.44 -23.26
C LYS A 794 23.60 -11.71 -23.25
N LEU A 795 23.72 -10.61 -23.99
CA LEU A 795 24.92 -9.77 -23.98
C LEU A 795 25.01 -8.84 -22.75
N GLY A 796 23.92 -8.72 -21.98
CA GLY A 796 23.79 -7.76 -20.89
C GLY A 796 23.72 -6.32 -21.41
N ILE A 797 23.13 -6.11 -22.59
CA ILE A 797 22.90 -4.80 -23.20
C ILE A 797 21.41 -4.48 -23.07
N GLN A 798 21.09 -3.31 -22.52
CA GLN A 798 19.72 -2.83 -22.41
C GLN A 798 19.16 -2.41 -23.78
N VAL A 799 17.85 -2.24 -23.85
CA VAL A 799 17.13 -1.81 -25.05
C VAL A 799 16.54 -0.43 -24.81
N VAL A 800 16.71 0.45 -25.79
CA VAL A 800 15.97 1.70 -25.90
C VAL A 800 15.21 1.67 -27.22
N VAL A 801 13.89 1.83 -27.19
CA VAL A 801 13.12 2.14 -28.39
C VAL A 801 13.15 3.66 -28.54
N SER A 802 13.94 4.18 -29.47
CA SER A 802 14.36 5.60 -29.46
C SER A 802 13.45 6.53 -30.27
N GLU A 803 12.81 6.04 -31.33
CA GLU A 803 12.19 6.87 -32.38
C GLU A 803 10.90 6.22 -32.93
N LEU A 804 10.03 5.72 -32.04
CA LEU A 804 8.85 4.93 -32.39
C LEU A 804 7.82 5.75 -33.21
N ASP A 805 7.55 5.29 -34.42
CA ASP A 805 6.44 5.72 -35.28
C ASP A 805 5.93 4.55 -36.15
N ILE A 806 4.67 4.62 -36.60
CA ILE A 806 4.09 3.63 -37.52
C ILE A 806 3.60 4.32 -38.79
N ASP A 807 4.32 4.14 -39.89
CA ASP A 807 3.94 4.68 -41.19
C ASP A 807 2.69 3.96 -41.74
N VAL A 808 1.55 4.65 -41.75
CA VAL A 808 0.29 4.11 -42.29
C VAL A 808 0.21 4.26 -43.81
N VAL A 809 1.01 5.15 -44.41
CA VAL A 809 1.19 5.28 -45.86
C VAL A 809 2.56 4.73 -46.25
N LYS A 810 2.64 3.39 -46.28
CA LYS A 810 3.86 2.60 -46.45
C LYS A 810 4.82 3.13 -47.51
N ARG A 811 6.08 3.29 -47.13
CA ARG A 811 7.16 3.82 -47.97
C ARG A 811 8.08 2.74 -48.52
N GLY A 812 7.97 1.47 -48.12
CA GLY A 812 8.84 0.37 -48.57
C GLY A 812 8.90 0.21 -50.09
N ARG A 813 7.81 0.53 -50.81
CA ARG A 813 7.77 0.52 -52.29
C ARG A 813 8.66 1.59 -52.93
N TRP A 814 9.07 2.63 -52.21
CA TRP A 814 9.88 3.74 -52.74
C TRP A 814 11.24 3.28 -53.28
N TRP A 815 11.87 2.31 -52.63
CA TRP A 815 13.18 1.76 -53.02
C TRP A 815 13.08 0.42 -53.76
N ALA A 816 11.88 -0.15 -53.87
CA ALA A 816 11.66 -1.43 -54.55
C ALA A 816 11.95 -1.32 -56.06
N ASP A 817 12.37 -2.44 -56.65
CA ASP A 817 12.67 -2.59 -58.09
C ASP A 817 13.59 -1.49 -58.65
N GLY A 818 14.60 -1.08 -57.88
CA GLY A 818 15.56 -0.05 -58.31
C GLY A 818 14.94 1.34 -58.44
N ASN A 819 14.08 1.72 -57.49
CA ASN A 819 13.37 3.01 -57.45
C ASN A 819 12.26 3.19 -58.50
N LYS A 820 11.79 2.11 -59.12
CA LYS A 820 10.78 2.12 -60.20
C LYS A 820 9.48 2.84 -59.82
N TYR A 821 9.08 2.81 -58.56
CA TYR A 821 7.80 3.34 -58.09
C TYR A 821 7.86 4.79 -57.57
N ARG A 822 9.02 5.46 -57.65
CA ARG A 822 9.18 6.81 -57.08
C ARG A 822 8.22 7.83 -57.68
N ASP A 823 8.08 7.85 -59.00
CA ASP A 823 7.24 8.86 -59.66
C ASP A 823 5.73 8.64 -59.42
N GLU A 824 5.30 7.38 -59.28
CA GLU A 824 3.95 7.02 -58.83
C GLU A 824 3.71 7.54 -57.40
N LEU A 825 4.60 7.18 -56.47
CA LEU A 825 4.45 7.48 -55.05
C LEU A 825 4.51 8.96 -54.72
N LYS A 826 5.28 9.78 -55.46
CA LYS A 826 5.31 11.25 -55.28
C LYS A 826 3.93 11.91 -55.33
N THR A 827 2.96 11.29 -55.99
CA THR A 827 1.59 11.80 -56.11
C THR A 827 0.59 11.05 -55.23
N PHE A 828 1.05 10.08 -54.44
CA PHE A 828 0.22 9.19 -53.64
C PHE A 828 0.01 9.74 -52.22
N ASP A 829 -1.21 10.21 -51.95
CA ASP A 829 -1.65 10.73 -50.65
C ASP A 829 -3.08 10.26 -50.31
N PRO A 830 -3.24 8.99 -49.89
CA PRO A 830 -4.56 8.36 -49.76
C PRO A 830 -5.35 8.83 -48.54
N TYR A 831 -4.71 9.43 -47.53
CA TYR A 831 -5.33 9.75 -46.23
C TYR A 831 -5.32 11.25 -45.90
N LYS A 832 -5.24 12.09 -46.93
CA LYS A 832 -5.30 13.56 -46.81
C LYS A 832 -6.52 14.09 -46.07
N ASP A 833 -7.68 13.45 -46.27
CA ASP A 833 -8.97 13.87 -45.69
C ASP A 833 -9.30 13.09 -44.40
N GLY A 834 -8.36 12.28 -43.90
CA GLY A 834 -8.52 11.44 -42.71
C GLY A 834 -8.14 9.99 -42.94
N MET A 835 -7.73 9.31 -41.87
CA MET A 835 -7.41 7.88 -41.89
C MET A 835 -8.70 7.03 -41.87
N PRO A 836 -8.87 6.06 -42.80
CA PRO A 836 -10.02 5.16 -42.79
C PRO A 836 -10.11 4.33 -41.51
N PRO A 837 -11.31 4.01 -40.99
CA PRO A 837 -11.48 3.23 -39.77
C PRO A 837 -10.76 1.87 -39.78
N GLU A 838 -10.69 1.20 -40.93
CA GLU A 838 -10.01 -0.10 -41.05
C GLU A 838 -8.49 0.02 -40.90
N ILE A 839 -7.92 1.15 -41.31
CA ILE A 839 -6.50 1.46 -41.17
C ILE A 839 -6.20 1.90 -39.73
N GLU A 840 -7.09 2.70 -39.13
CA GLU A 840 -7.02 3.06 -37.71
C GLU A 840 -7.03 1.81 -36.81
N GLN A 841 -7.94 0.87 -37.04
CA GLN A 841 -8.00 -0.38 -36.27
C GLN A 841 -6.73 -1.23 -36.41
N GLN A 842 -6.12 -1.28 -37.59
CA GLN A 842 -4.84 -1.97 -37.78
C GLN A 842 -3.72 -1.28 -37.02
N MET A 843 -3.67 0.06 -37.05
CA MET A 843 -2.67 0.85 -36.33
C MET A 843 -2.83 0.68 -34.82
N VAL A 844 -4.06 0.76 -34.31
CA VAL A 844 -4.41 0.48 -32.90
C VAL A 844 -3.89 -0.88 -32.48
N LYS A 845 -4.20 -1.92 -33.28
CA LYS A 845 -3.76 -3.28 -33.00
C LYS A 845 -2.23 -3.39 -32.93
N GLN A 846 -1.53 -2.82 -33.90
CA GLN A 846 -0.07 -2.88 -33.97
C GLN A 846 0.60 -2.15 -32.81
N TYR A 847 0.11 -0.96 -32.43
CA TYR A 847 0.59 -0.26 -31.23
C TYR A 847 0.39 -1.07 -29.95
N VAL A 848 -0.80 -1.66 -29.78
CA VAL A 848 -1.10 -2.50 -28.62
C VAL A 848 -0.18 -3.73 -28.58
N GLU A 849 0.08 -4.37 -29.71
CA GLU A 849 0.98 -5.53 -29.79
C GLU A 849 2.43 -5.16 -29.48
N LEU A 850 2.91 -4.01 -29.96
CA LEU A 850 4.24 -3.47 -29.62
C LEU A 850 4.35 -3.18 -28.13
N PHE A 851 3.40 -2.46 -27.53
CA PHE A 851 3.45 -2.14 -26.11
C PHE A 851 3.27 -3.38 -25.20
N LYS A 852 2.56 -4.42 -25.66
CA LYS A 852 2.54 -5.73 -24.99
C LYS A 852 3.93 -6.37 -24.99
N LEU A 853 4.62 -6.34 -26.14
CA LEU A 853 5.99 -6.83 -26.24
C LEU A 853 6.94 -6.02 -25.35
N PHE A 854 6.81 -4.69 -25.33
CA PHE A 854 7.64 -3.84 -24.48
C PHE A 854 7.40 -4.13 -22.98
N HIS A 855 6.15 -4.32 -22.59
CA HIS A 855 5.81 -4.75 -21.23
C HIS A 855 6.39 -6.13 -20.89
N GLU A 856 6.41 -7.07 -21.84
CA GLU A 856 7.01 -8.38 -21.64
C GLU A 856 8.51 -8.30 -21.39
N TYR A 857 9.22 -7.44 -22.12
CA TYR A 857 10.67 -7.23 -22.03
C TYR A 857 11.09 -6.04 -21.15
N ARG A 858 10.20 -5.61 -20.24
CA ARG A 858 10.42 -4.48 -19.31
C ARG A 858 11.63 -4.63 -18.39
N ASP A 859 12.20 -5.82 -18.27
CA ASP A 859 13.41 -6.10 -17.51
C ASP A 859 14.69 -5.61 -18.20
N ILE A 860 14.68 -5.46 -19.53
CA ILE A 860 15.82 -4.96 -20.31
C ILE A 860 15.53 -3.65 -21.06
N ILE A 861 14.26 -3.27 -21.23
CA ILE A 861 13.89 -2.01 -21.88
C ILE A 861 14.05 -0.87 -20.87
N ALA A 862 14.96 0.05 -21.15
CA ALA A 862 15.17 1.24 -20.33
C ALA A 862 14.19 2.37 -20.70
N ARG A 863 13.89 2.52 -22.00
CA ARG A 863 13.10 3.63 -22.53
C ARG A 863 12.33 3.26 -23.79
N VAL A 864 11.13 3.81 -23.95
CA VAL A 864 10.37 3.86 -25.21
C VAL A 864 10.05 5.32 -25.53
N SER A 865 10.46 5.82 -26.69
CA SER A 865 10.27 7.20 -27.12
C SER A 865 9.59 7.25 -28.48
N PHE A 866 8.59 8.13 -28.62
CA PHE A 866 7.95 8.41 -29.91
C PHE A 866 8.78 9.39 -30.73
N TRP A 867 8.76 9.29 -32.07
CA TRP A 867 9.40 10.27 -32.93
C TRP A 867 8.37 11.29 -33.47
N ASN A 868 8.43 12.49 -32.91
CA ASN A 868 7.46 13.59 -33.00
C ASN A 868 6.24 13.45 -32.05
N LEU A 869 5.68 14.59 -31.65
CA LEU A 869 4.67 14.69 -30.57
C LEU A 869 3.26 14.24 -31.01
N HIS A 870 2.84 14.67 -32.19
CA HIS A 870 1.53 14.40 -32.75
C HIS A 870 1.59 14.43 -34.28
N ASP A 871 0.56 13.92 -34.96
CA ASP A 871 0.58 13.65 -36.41
C ASP A 871 0.96 14.86 -37.29
N GLY A 872 0.73 16.09 -36.80
CA GLY A 872 1.06 17.33 -37.50
C GLY A 872 2.55 17.66 -37.54
N HIS A 873 3.32 17.16 -36.57
CA HIS A 873 4.77 17.38 -36.48
C HIS A 873 5.58 16.21 -37.04
N SER A 874 4.94 15.16 -37.56
CA SER A 874 5.67 13.98 -38.03
C SER A 874 6.52 14.26 -39.27
N TRP A 875 7.79 13.84 -39.24
CA TRP A 875 8.69 13.87 -40.39
C TRP A 875 8.20 13.04 -41.59
N LEU A 876 7.37 12.02 -41.33
CA LEU A 876 6.76 11.16 -42.35
C LEU A 876 5.72 11.89 -43.20
N ASN A 877 5.38 13.14 -42.88
CA ASN A 877 4.61 14.00 -43.78
C ASN A 877 5.44 14.49 -44.99
N TYR A 878 6.78 14.45 -44.91
CA TYR A 878 7.66 15.02 -45.93
C TYR A 878 8.63 13.99 -46.55
N PHE A 879 8.99 12.95 -45.80
CA PHE A 879 9.94 11.94 -46.24
C PHE A 879 9.27 10.59 -46.54
N PRO A 880 9.63 9.89 -47.64
CA PRO A 880 10.53 10.32 -48.72
C PRO A 880 9.85 11.20 -49.79
N TRP A 881 8.54 11.42 -49.66
CA TRP A 881 7.76 12.41 -50.41
C TRP A 881 6.68 13.04 -49.51
N GLU A 882 6.11 14.14 -49.99
CA GLU A 882 5.09 14.91 -49.27
C GLU A 882 3.72 14.22 -49.30
N ARG A 883 3.12 14.01 -48.12
CA ARG A 883 1.80 13.37 -47.92
C ARG A 883 1.24 13.65 -46.54
N VAL A 884 -0.07 13.47 -46.34
CA VAL A 884 -0.68 13.51 -45.00
C VAL A 884 -0.58 12.13 -44.36
N ASN A 885 0.18 12.04 -43.26
CA ASN A 885 0.36 10.80 -42.52
C ASN A 885 -0.25 10.86 -41.11
N HIS A 886 -0.50 9.69 -40.49
CA HIS A 886 -1.12 9.60 -39.15
C HIS A 886 -0.39 8.64 -38.21
N PRO A 887 0.95 8.79 -38.00
CA PRO A 887 1.76 7.72 -37.45
C PRO A 887 1.81 7.66 -35.91
N LEU A 888 1.23 8.61 -35.18
CA LEU A 888 1.45 8.79 -33.72
C LEU A 888 0.17 8.58 -32.89
N LEU A 889 0.28 8.69 -31.57
CA LEU A 889 -0.85 8.52 -30.63
C LEU A 889 -1.78 9.74 -30.53
N PHE A 890 -1.34 10.91 -30.97
CA PHE A 890 -2.09 12.16 -30.90
C PHE A 890 -2.31 12.73 -32.29
N ASP A 891 -3.49 13.31 -32.53
CA ASP A 891 -3.84 13.92 -33.81
C ASP A 891 -3.27 15.34 -33.98
N ARG A 892 -3.56 15.98 -35.12
CA ARG A 892 -3.10 17.34 -35.43
C ARG A 892 -3.64 18.42 -34.47
N GLN A 893 -4.67 18.10 -33.69
CA GLN A 893 -5.32 18.96 -32.71
C GLN A 893 -4.94 18.61 -31.28
N ARG A 894 -3.88 17.80 -31.07
CA ARG A 894 -3.37 17.36 -29.76
C ARG A 894 -4.32 16.45 -28.99
N LYS A 895 -5.34 15.91 -29.66
CA LYS A 895 -6.30 15.00 -29.03
C LYS A 895 -5.77 13.56 -29.10
N PRO A 896 -6.03 12.74 -28.05
CA PRO A 896 -5.72 11.33 -28.10
C PRO A 896 -6.50 10.63 -29.22
N LYS A 897 -5.81 9.79 -30.00
CA LYS A 897 -6.42 8.91 -31.00
C LYS A 897 -6.87 7.60 -30.34
N ALA A 898 -7.65 6.78 -31.03
CA ALA A 898 -8.05 5.46 -30.54
C ALA A 898 -6.85 4.57 -30.14
N ALA A 899 -5.68 4.78 -30.78
CA ALA A 899 -4.45 4.07 -30.44
C ALA A 899 -3.91 4.46 -29.04
N PHE A 900 -4.05 5.73 -28.65
CA PHE A 900 -3.70 6.20 -27.30
C PHE A 900 -4.55 5.47 -26.26
N ASP A 901 -5.88 5.51 -26.42
CA ASP A 901 -6.81 4.93 -25.45
C ASP A 901 -6.56 3.43 -25.31
N ALA A 902 -6.36 2.72 -26.41
CA ALA A 902 -6.09 1.29 -26.39
C ALA A 902 -4.76 0.93 -25.72
N VAL A 903 -3.70 1.71 -25.94
CA VAL A 903 -2.40 1.52 -25.27
C VAL A 903 -2.51 1.84 -23.78
N TYR A 904 -3.16 2.96 -23.43
CA TYR A 904 -3.40 3.38 -22.05
C TYR A 904 -4.18 2.32 -21.27
N GLU A 905 -5.30 1.84 -21.82
CA GLU A 905 -6.10 0.77 -21.23
C GLU A 905 -5.34 -0.55 -21.13
N MET A 906 -4.49 -0.89 -22.10
CA MET A 906 -3.64 -2.09 -22.02
C MET A 906 -2.63 -1.97 -20.88
N LEU A 907 -2.00 -0.80 -20.72
CA LEU A 907 -1.04 -0.54 -19.65
C LEU A 907 -1.70 -0.51 -18.27
N LYS A 908 -2.92 0.04 -18.15
CA LYS A 908 -3.73 0.01 -16.91
C LYS A 908 -4.24 -1.39 -16.58
N LYS A 909 -4.84 -2.11 -17.52
CA LYS A 909 -5.24 -3.51 -17.28
C LYS A 909 -4.04 -4.38 -16.93
N SER A 910 -2.86 -4.07 -17.45
CA SER A 910 -1.62 -4.75 -17.08
C SER A 910 -1.00 -4.24 -15.77
N SER A 911 -1.42 -3.10 -15.20
CA SER A 911 -1.11 -2.74 -13.80
C SER A 911 -2.06 -3.47 -12.86
N ASP A 912 -3.33 -3.59 -13.26
CA ASP A 912 -4.41 -4.12 -12.44
C ASP A 912 -4.41 -5.67 -12.46
N GLN A 913 -3.99 -6.30 -13.57
CA GLN A 913 -3.79 -7.74 -13.71
C GLN A 913 -2.35 -8.20 -13.38
N LYS A 914 -1.42 -7.27 -13.07
CA LYS A 914 -0.08 -7.58 -12.54
C LYS A 914 0.29 -6.74 -11.31
N ALA A 915 -0.67 -6.58 -10.39
CA ALA A 915 -0.38 -6.76 -8.97
C ALA A 915 -0.10 -8.25 -8.61
N ALA A 916 0.07 -9.12 -9.63
CA ALA A 916 0.72 -10.41 -9.51
C ALA A 916 2.23 -10.22 -9.27
N VAL A 917 2.56 -10.01 -7.99
CA VAL A 917 3.69 -10.61 -7.26
C VAL A 917 5.00 -10.64 -8.06
N ARG A 918 5.87 -9.63 -7.84
CA ARG A 918 7.30 -9.97 -7.75
C ARG A 918 7.39 -11.03 -6.66
N HIS A 919 8.13 -12.11 -6.89
CA HIS A 919 8.49 -13.03 -5.80
C HIS A 919 9.36 -12.27 -4.80
N THR A 920 8.74 -11.50 -3.91
CA THR A 920 9.43 -10.50 -3.09
C THR A 920 10.03 -11.15 -1.86
N PRO A 921 11.22 -10.72 -1.43
CA PRO A 921 11.79 -11.15 -0.16
C PRO A 921 10.84 -10.77 0.98
N LEU A 922 10.43 -11.73 1.81
CA LEU A 922 9.61 -11.51 2.99
C LEU A 922 10.39 -11.88 4.25
N GLN A 923 10.46 -10.99 5.23
CA GLN A 923 11.10 -11.31 6.50
C GLN A 923 10.17 -12.14 7.39
N ARG A 924 10.69 -13.22 7.99
CA ARG A 924 10.01 -13.90 9.11
C ARG A 924 9.95 -12.98 10.33
N THR A 925 8.76 -12.68 10.84
CA THR A 925 8.58 -11.76 11.97
C THR A 925 8.77 -12.42 13.35
N ASP A 926 8.67 -13.75 13.41
CA ASP A 926 8.79 -14.50 14.66
C ASP A 926 10.21 -14.40 15.27
N ALA A 927 10.25 -14.29 16.60
CA ALA A 927 11.49 -14.05 17.34
C ALA A 927 12.53 -15.14 17.13
N ASN A 928 12.11 -16.39 16.92
CA ASN A 928 13.02 -17.52 16.75
C ASN A 928 13.72 -17.44 15.39
N SER A 929 12.99 -17.18 14.31
CA SER A 929 13.55 -16.99 12.97
C SER A 929 14.48 -15.78 12.90
N LYS A 930 14.16 -14.67 13.58
CA LYS A 930 15.08 -13.51 13.69
C LYS A 930 16.39 -13.87 14.40
N LYS A 931 16.33 -14.66 15.48
CA LYS A 931 17.53 -15.14 16.18
C LYS A 931 18.35 -16.09 15.31
N VAL A 932 17.70 -17.01 14.61
CA VAL A 932 18.40 -17.93 13.72
C VAL A 932 19.04 -17.23 12.55
N HIS A 933 18.36 -16.28 11.91
CA HIS A 933 18.98 -15.54 10.82
C HIS A 933 20.29 -14.87 11.28
N LYS A 934 20.32 -14.28 12.47
CA LYS A 934 21.58 -13.76 13.06
C LYS A 934 22.63 -14.85 13.25
N GLN A 935 22.25 -16.06 13.69
CA GLN A 935 23.17 -17.19 13.83
C GLN A 935 23.68 -17.70 12.48
N LEU A 936 22.84 -17.75 11.45
CA LEU A 936 23.20 -18.14 10.09
C LEU A 936 24.14 -17.12 9.45
N VAL A 937 23.87 -15.82 9.61
CA VAL A 937 24.80 -14.75 9.19
C VAL A 937 26.12 -14.83 9.96
N ALA A 938 26.10 -15.14 11.25
CA ALA A 938 27.34 -15.35 12.00
C ALA A 938 28.12 -16.59 11.51
N LYS A 939 27.40 -17.65 11.12
CA LYS A 939 27.96 -18.90 10.60
C LYS A 939 28.78 -18.71 9.32
N THR A 940 28.45 -17.71 8.49
CA THR A 940 29.20 -17.42 7.25
C THR A 940 30.67 -17.11 7.51
N LYS A 941 31.01 -16.67 8.74
CA LYS A 941 32.35 -16.27 9.16
C LYS A 941 33.11 -17.38 9.91
N LEU A 942 32.52 -18.56 10.05
CA LEU A 942 33.05 -19.65 10.88
C LEU A 942 33.42 -20.86 10.00
N GLY A 943 34.71 -21.09 9.78
CA GLY A 943 35.18 -22.25 9.01
C GLY A 943 35.12 -22.05 7.49
N GLN A 944 35.29 -23.14 6.75
CA GLN A 944 35.24 -23.19 5.29
C GLN A 944 33.90 -23.75 4.83
N ILE A 945 33.36 -23.21 3.74
CA ILE A 945 32.08 -23.64 3.16
C ILE A 945 32.32 -23.96 1.69
N ASP A 946 32.50 -25.24 1.36
CA ASP A 946 32.60 -25.68 -0.03
C ASP A 946 31.25 -26.17 -0.58
N VAL A 947 30.38 -26.74 0.27
CA VAL A 947 29.00 -27.13 -0.08
C VAL A 947 28.00 -26.31 0.74
N TYR A 948 27.20 -25.48 0.07
CA TYR A 948 26.19 -24.64 0.70
C TYR A 948 24.80 -25.25 0.53
N PHE A 949 24.19 -25.72 1.62
CA PHE A 949 22.82 -26.23 1.60
C PHE A 949 21.82 -25.15 1.94
N GLN A 950 20.81 -24.96 1.08
CA GLN A 950 19.70 -24.05 1.27
C GLN A 950 18.37 -24.80 1.16
N GLY A 951 17.42 -24.47 2.03
CA GLY A 951 16.10 -25.07 1.99
C GLY A 951 15.20 -24.75 3.18
N ASP A 952 14.19 -25.60 3.37
CA ASP A 952 13.18 -25.47 4.41
C ASP A 952 13.43 -26.43 5.61
N SER A 953 12.37 -26.78 6.36
CA SER A 953 12.48 -27.66 7.53
C SER A 953 13.04 -29.04 7.21
N ILE A 954 12.85 -29.54 6.00
CA ILE A 954 13.33 -30.87 5.58
C ILE A 954 14.86 -30.82 5.49
N THR A 955 15.41 -29.84 4.78
CA THR A 955 16.87 -29.68 4.70
C THR A 955 17.47 -29.35 6.08
N ARG A 956 16.80 -28.50 6.89
CA ARG A 956 17.29 -28.08 8.21
C ARG A 956 17.53 -29.26 9.15
N ARG A 957 16.54 -30.16 9.31
CA ARG A 957 16.58 -31.25 10.31
C ARG A 957 17.82 -32.12 10.18
N TRP A 958 18.34 -32.29 8.97
CA TRP A 958 19.49 -33.14 8.72
C TRP A 958 20.76 -32.69 9.45
N GLY A 959 21.04 -31.37 9.44
CA GLY A 959 22.29 -30.80 9.93
C GLY A 959 22.17 -30.02 11.24
N ALA A 960 21.07 -30.16 11.99
CA ALA A 960 20.76 -29.32 13.14
C ALA A 960 21.08 -30.00 14.49
N THR A 961 21.50 -29.22 15.49
CA THR A 961 21.94 -29.77 16.80
C THR A 961 20.80 -30.31 17.65
N ASP A 962 19.56 -29.88 17.39
CA ASP A 962 18.34 -30.39 18.01
C ASP A 962 17.90 -31.77 17.49
N TYR A 963 18.64 -32.35 16.53
CA TYR A 963 18.41 -33.71 15.98
C TYR A 963 19.72 -34.52 15.98
N PRO A 964 20.20 -35.01 17.15
CA PRO A 964 21.56 -35.55 17.29
C PRO A 964 21.83 -36.77 16.40
N GLU A 965 20.85 -37.65 16.19
CA GLU A 965 21.01 -38.82 15.32
C GLU A 965 21.13 -38.44 13.84
N LEU A 966 20.35 -37.45 13.39
CA LEU A 966 20.42 -36.93 12.03
C LEU A 966 21.72 -36.13 11.81
N LEU A 967 22.15 -35.36 12.80
CA LEU A 967 23.43 -34.65 12.76
C LEU A 967 24.63 -35.62 12.69
N ALA A 968 24.58 -36.75 13.40
CA ALA A 968 25.60 -37.79 13.29
C ALA A 968 25.63 -38.37 11.86
N HIS A 969 24.46 -38.57 11.24
CA HIS A 969 24.36 -38.97 9.85
C HIS A 969 24.90 -37.91 8.88
N TRP A 970 24.55 -36.63 9.06
CA TRP A 970 25.06 -35.51 8.26
C TRP A 970 26.58 -35.48 8.28
N LYS A 971 27.18 -35.54 9.48
CA LYS A 971 28.64 -35.58 9.65
C LYS A 971 29.22 -36.78 8.91
N LYS A 972 28.67 -37.98 9.08
CA LYS A 972 29.14 -39.16 8.33
C LYS A 972 29.03 -39.00 6.81
N SER A 973 28.00 -38.31 6.33
CA SER A 973 27.66 -38.23 4.90
C SER A 973 28.48 -37.19 4.13
N PHE A 974 28.87 -36.10 4.79
CA PHE A 974 29.48 -34.93 4.16
C PHE A 974 30.83 -34.52 4.75
N HIS A 975 31.36 -35.28 5.72
CA HIS A 975 32.70 -35.05 6.27
C HIS A 975 33.74 -34.98 5.16
N GLY A 976 34.59 -33.98 5.20
CA GLY A 976 35.66 -33.76 4.22
C GLY A 976 35.27 -32.89 3.01
N TRP A 977 34.00 -32.51 2.89
CA TRP A 977 33.52 -31.56 1.88
C TRP A 977 33.11 -30.20 2.44
N ASN A 978 33.39 -29.92 3.71
CA ASN A 978 33.13 -28.61 4.31
C ASN A 978 31.67 -28.14 4.10
N ALA A 979 30.70 -29.05 4.33
CA ALA A 979 29.29 -28.81 4.05
C ALA A 979 28.60 -28.02 5.17
N ALA A 980 27.93 -26.93 4.79
CA ALA A 980 27.23 -26.03 5.71
C ALA A 980 25.75 -25.90 5.36
N ASN A 981 24.89 -26.12 6.35
CA ASN A 981 23.44 -26.05 6.21
C ASN A 981 22.88 -24.68 6.67
N PHE A 982 22.23 -23.97 5.75
CA PHE A 982 21.58 -22.66 5.94
C PHE A 982 20.05 -22.73 5.84
N ALA A 983 19.48 -23.93 5.84
CA ALA A 983 18.04 -24.13 5.79
C ALA A 983 17.34 -23.78 7.12
N TRP A 984 16.09 -23.33 7.05
CA TRP A 984 15.30 -23.00 8.23
C TRP A 984 13.85 -23.48 8.14
N GLY A 985 13.28 -23.87 9.28
CA GLY A 985 11.97 -24.48 9.34
C GLY A 985 10.82 -23.48 9.18
N GLY A 986 9.82 -23.83 8.36
CA GLY A 986 8.68 -22.96 8.07
C GLY A 986 8.96 -21.88 7.02
N ASP A 987 10.18 -21.84 6.47
CA ASP A 987 10.50 -20.95 5.36
C ASP A 987 9.80 -21.40 4.07
N ASN A 988 9.17 -20.44 3.40
CA ASN A 988 8.77 -20.56 2.01
C ASN A 988 9.85 -19.89 1.13
N THR A 989 9.68 -19.93 -0.18
CA THR A 989 10.66 -19.33 -1.11
C THR A 989 10.88 -17.82 -0.90
N HIS A 990 9.90 -17.06 -0.40
CA HIS A 990 10.06 -15.63 -0.08
C HIS A 990 10.95 -15.39 1.14
N HIS A 991 10.82 -16.22 2.17
CA HIS A 991 11.63 -16.13 3.39
C HIS A 991 13.10 -16.47 3.10
N ILE A 992 13.34 -17.51 2.29
CA ILE A 992 14.68 -17.88 1.85
C ILE A 992 15.34 -16.72 1.10
N LEU A 993 14.63 -16.13 0.13
CA LEU A 993 15.14 -15.01 -0.66
C LEU A 993 15.50 -13.80 0.22
N TRP A 994 14.64 -13.47 1.18
CA TRP A 994 14.93 -12.39 2.13
C TRP A 994 16.22 -12.66 2.92
N ARG A 995 16.39 -13.87 3.47
CA ARG A 995 17.58 -14.22 4.24
C ARG A 995 18.87 -14.13 3.41
N MET A 996 18.83 -14.61 2.17
CA MET A 996 19.97 -14.53 1.24
C MET A 996 20.37 -13.08 0.95
N GLN A 997 19.38 -12.19 0.77
CA GLN A 997 19.60 -10.76 0.51
C GLN A 997 19.99 -9.95 1.75
N ASN A 998 19.90 -10.56 2.95
CA ASN A 998 20.21 -9.92 4.23
C ASN A 998 21.40 -10.60 4.93
N GLY A 999 22.46 -10.88 4.17
CA GLY A 999 23.78 -11.21 4.71
C GLY A 999 24.19 -12.68 4.73
N GLU A 1000 23.29 -13.63 4.43
CA GLU A 1000 23.65 -15.08 4.45
C GLU A 1000 24.57 -15.51 3.30
N LEU A 1001 24.73 -14.68 2.27
CA LEU A 1001 25.67 -14.89 1.17
C LEU A 1001 26.95 -14.04 1.30
N GLU A 1002 27.06 -13.22 2.33
CA GLU A 1002 28.23 -12.35 2.51
C GLU A 1002 29.42 -13.12 3.10
N GLY A 1003 30.56 -13.04 2.44
CA GLY A 1003 31.83 -13.63 2.90
C GLY A 1003 31.92 -15.16 2.71
N VAL A 1004 30.95 -15.78 2.05
CA VAL A 1004 31.03 -17.20 1.67
C VAL A 1004 31.53 -17.36 0.23
N SER A 1005 32.23 -18.46 -0.05
CA SER A 1005 32.74 -18.80 -1.38
C SER A 1005 32.48 -20.29 -1.69
N PRO A 1006 31.21 -20.70 -1.81
CA PRO A 1006 30.87 -22.10 -2.05
C PRO A 1006 31.39 -22.56 -3.42
N LYS A 1007 31.67 -23.86 -3.51
CA LYS A 1007 32.01 -24.54 -4.77
C LYS A 1007 30.80 -25.29 -5.35
N VAL A 1008 29.82 -25.63 -4.52
CA VAL A 1008 28.53 -26.22 -4.94
C VAL A 1008 27.42 -25.68 -4.03
N VAL A 1009 26.25 -25.38 -4.59
CA VAL A 1009 25.02 -25.09 -3.84
C VAL A 1009 24.06 -26.27 -3.95
N CYS A 1010 23.50 -26.74 -2.85
CA CYS A 1010 22.44 -27.75 -2.82
C CYS A 1010 21.13 -27.07 -2.41
N LEU A 1011 20.11 -27.10 -3.28
CA LEU A 1011 18.84 -26.41 -3.08
C LEU A 1011 17.65 -27.38 -3.08
N GLN A 1012 16.83 -27.33 -2.03
CA GLN A 1012 15.53 -27.99 -1.94
C GLN A 1012 14.55 -27.07 -1.19
N ALA A 1013 13.48 -26.63 -1.85
CA ALA A 1013 12.52 -25.69 -1.27
C ALA A 1013 11.13 -25.84 -1.90
N GLY A 1014 10.13 -25.15 -1.35
CA GLY A 1014 8.79 -25.00 -1.93
C GLY A 1014 7.67 -25.67 -1.15
N ALA A 1015 7.97 -26.54 -0.18
CA ALA A 1015 6.94 -27.31 0.53
C ALA A 1015 5.98 -26.41 1.34
N ASN A 1016 6.50 -25.32 1.92
CA ASN A 1016 5.74 -24.37 2.73
C ASN A 1016 4.97 -23.30 1.92
N ASN A 1017 5.14 -23.27 0.59
CA ASN A 1017 4.31 -22.44 -0.29
C ASN A 1017 2.96 -23.12 -0.61
N LEU A 1018 2.83 -24.42 -0.33
CA LEU A 1018 1.62 -25.19 -0.65
C LEU A 1018 0.65 -25.26 0.54
N PRO A 1019 -0.68 -25.26 0.28
CA PRO A 1019 -1.68 -25.25 1.34
C PRO A 1019 -1.63 -26.51 2.22
N TRP A 1020 -1.99 -26.34 3.49
CA TRP A 1020 -2.04 -27.45 4.44
C TRP A 1020 -3.16 -28.45 4.13
N ILE A 1021 -4.29 -27.98 3.61
CA ILE A 1021 -5.48 -28.77 3.27
C ILE A 1021 -6.00 -28.34 1.89
N GLY A 1022 -6.51 -29.29 1.10
CA GLY A 1022 -7.15 -29.02 -0.18
C GLY A 1022 -6.20 -28.92 -1.37
N ALA A 1023 -6.75 -28.79 -2.58
CA ALA A 1023 -5.96 -28.70 -3.80
C ALA A 1023 -5.21 -27.35 -3.88
N ALA A 1024 -3.99 -27.37 -4.39
CA ALA A 1024 -3.27 -26.14 -4.69
C ALA A 1024 -3.80 -25.53 -5.99
N LYS A 1025 -3.99 -24.20 -5.97
CA LYS A 1025 -4.26 -23.40 -7.18
C LYS A 1025 -3.00 -23.27 -8.04
N GLN A 1026 -3.19 -22.99 -9.34
CA GLN A 1026 -2.09 -22.70 -10.28
C GLN A 1026 -1.16 -21.58 -9.80
N SER A 1027 -1.68 -20.60 -9.04
CA SER A 1027 -0.86 -19.55 -8.43
C SER A 1027 0.22 -20.08 -7.48
N HIS A 1028 -0.03 -21.17 -6.74
CA HIS A 1028 0.99 -21.78 -5.88
C HIS A 1028 2.07 -22.49 -6.69
N VAL A 1029 1.69 -23.11 -7.81
CA VAL A 1029 2.67 -23.71 -8.75
C VAL A 1029 3.58 -22.62 -9.29
N THR A 1030 3.00 -21.50 -9.71
CA THR A 1030 3.74 -20.33 -10.18
C THR A 1030 4.65 -19.77 -9.07
N ASP A 1031 4.12 -19.55 -7.87
CA ASP A 1031 4.85 -19.03 -6.71
C ASP A 1031 6.06 -19.88 -6.29
N VAL A 1032 5.92 -21.21 -6.30
CA VAL A 1032 7.06 -22.11 -6.01
C VAL A 1032 8.11 -22.05 -7.11
N VAL A 1033 7.69 -22.11 -8.37
CA VAL A 1033 8.61 -22.18 -9.52
C VAL A 1033 9.36 -20.88 -9.68
N GLU A 1034 8.66 -19.74 -9.68
CA GLU A 1034 9.27 -18.41 -9.75
C GLU A 1034 10.16 -18.16 -8.53
N GLY A 1035 9.72 -18.54 -7.32
CA GLY A 1035 10.54 -18.39 -6.12
C GLY A 1035 11.85 -19.16 -6.18
N ILE A 1036 11.85 -20.38 -6.72
CA ILE A 1036 13.08 -21.15 -6.91
C ILE A 1036 13.95 -20.54 -8.02
N GLU A 1037 13.37 -20.05 -9.12
CA GLU A 1037 14.12 -19.34 -10.18
C GLU A 1037 14.82 -18.10 -9.64
N VAL A 1038 14.14 -17.29 -8.81
CA VAL A 1038 14.71 -16.09 -8.20
C VAL A 1038 15.79 -16.43 -7.17
N ILE A 1039 15.62 -17.50 -6.37
CA ILE A 1039 16.67 -18.00 -5.46
C ILE A 1039 17.91 -18.42 -6.25
N ILE A 1040 17.73 -19.16 -7.36
CA ILE A 1040 18.85 -19.55 -8.24
C ILE A 1040 19.50 -18.32 -8.85
N ALA A 1041 18.73 -17.32 -9.28
CA ALA A 1041 19.23 -16.06 -9.81
C ALA A 1041 20.06 -15.27 -8.77
N GLU A 1042 19.63 -15.23 -7.50
CA GLU A 1042 20.41 -14.61 -6.42
C GLU A 1042 21.74 -15.34 -6.21
N PHE A 1043 21.75 -16.68 -6.17
CA PHE A 1043 23.00 -17.45 -6.12
C PHE A 1043 23.88 -17.20 -7.35
N ARG A 1044 23.32 -17.10 -8.55
CA ARG A 1044 24.07 -16.82 -9.80
C ARG A 1044 24.63 -15.40 -9.82
N SER A 1045 23.92 -14.43 -9.25
CA SER A 1045 24.38 -13.05 -9.11
C SER A 1045 25.63 -12.97 -8.25
N ARG A 1046 25.67 -13.72 -7.14
CA ARG A 1046 26.82 -13.75 -6.22
C ARG A 1046 27.92 -14.71 -6.66
N PHE A 1047 27.55 -15.86 -7.23
CA PHE A 1047 28.44 -16.96 -7.60
C PHE A 1047 28.12 -17.47 -9.02
N PRO A 1048 28.51 -16.72 -10.08
CA PRO A 1048 28.09 -17.00 -11.46
C PRO A 1048 28.44 -18.41 -11.98
N ASP A 1049 29.56 -18.95 -11.52
CA ASP A 1049 30.12 -20.22 -12.02
C ASP A 1049 29.86 -21.42 -11.11
N VAL A 1050 29.27 -21.21 -9.93
CA VAL A 1050 29.09 -22.28 -8.94
C VAL A 1050 27.93 -23.19 -9.35
N PRO A 1051 28.13 -24.51 -9.55
CA PRO A 1051 27.05 -25.43 -9.88
C PRO A 1051 25.99 -25.49 -8.78
N VAL A 1052 24.73 -25.67 -9.19
CA VAL A 1052 23.58 -25.82 -8.28
C VAL A 1052 23.05 -27.24 -8.42
N VAL A 1053 22.98 -27.99 -7.33
CA VAL A 1053 22.27 -29.26 -7.26
C VAL A 1053 20.84 -28.99 -6.82
N LEU A 1054 19.90 -29.01 -7.76
CA LEU A 1054 18.48 -28.77 -7.51
C LEU A 1054 17.78 -30.09 -7.25
N THR A 1055 17.29 -30.28 -6.03
CA THR A 1055 16.53 -31.46 -5.64
C THR A 1055 15.04 -31.22 -5.85
N ALA A 1056 14.35 -32.21 -6.40
CA ALA A 1056 12.89 -32.23 -6.53
C ALA A 1056 12.22 -31.96 -5.18
N MET A 1057 11.05 -31.32 -5.22
CA MET A 1057 10.21 -31.18 -4.06
C MET A 1057 9.66 -32.56 -3.66
N PHE A 1058 9.83 -32.93 -2.40
CA PHE A 1058 9.39 -34.21 -1.87
C PHE A 1058 7.86 -34.30 -1.77
N PRO A 1059 7.28 -35.52 -1.79
CA PRO A 1059 5.86 -35.73 -1.53
C PRO A 1059 5.41 -35.20 -0.17
N ARG A 1060 4.13 -34.85 -0.06
CA ARG A 1060 3.48 -34.38 1.19
C ARG A 1060 2.23 -35.20 1.50
N ASP A 1061 2.36 -36.20 2.37
CA ASP A 1061 1.31 -37.20 2.58
C ASP A 1061 0.14 -36.72 3.45
N GLN A 1062 0.27 -35.60 4.17
CA GLN A 1062 -0.82 -35.01 4.97
C GLN A 1062 -1.91 -34.40 4.08
N ASN A 1063 -1.59 -34.12 2.82
CA ASN A 1063 -2.53 -33.57 1.87
C ASN A 1063 -2.40 -34.27 0.51
N ALA A 1064 -3.11 -35.38 0.36
CA ALA A 1064 -3.11 -36.17 -0.87
C ALA A 1064 -3.53 -35.39 -2.12
N ALA A 1065 -4.25 -34.26 -1.98
CA ALA A 1065 -4.63 -33.41 -3.11
C ALA A 1065 -3.44 -32.64 -3.73
N LEU A 1066 -2.28 -32.62 -3.07
CA LEU A 1066 -1.08 -31.94 -3.58
C LEU A 1066 -0.29 -32.78 -4.58
N ALA A 1067 -0.46 -34.10 -4.63
CA ALA A 1067 0.38 -34.96 -5.48
C ALA A 1067 0.46 -34.48 -6.95
N PRO A 1068 -0.66 -34.16 -7.64
CA PRO A 1068 -0.60 -33.62 -9.01
C PRO A 1068 0.10 -32.25 -9.11
N THR A 1069 0.02 -31.44 -8.06
CA THR A 1069 0.66 -30.11 -8.00
C THR A 1069 2.18 -30.27 -7.84
N ILE A 1070 2.61 -31.16 -6.95
CA ILE A 1070 4.02 -31.45 -6.70
C ILE A 1070 4.66 -32.01 -7.98
N ASP A 1071 3.97 -32.92 -8.68
CA ASP A 1071 4.41 -33.43 -9.98
C ASP A 1071 4.54 -32.32 -11.03
N ALA A 1072 3.56 -31.41 -11.09
CA ALA A 1072 3.60 -30.28 -12.02
C ALA A 1072 4.76 -29.32 -11.72
N ILE A 1073 5.04 -29.04 -10.44
CA ILE A 1073 6.18 -28.23 -9.99
C ILE A 1073 7.48 -28.93 -10.37
N ASN A 1074 7.65 -30.21 -10.01
CA ASN A 1074 8.87 -30.96 -10.30
C ASN A 1074 9.14 -31.08 -11.81
N LYS A 1075 8.09 -31.21 -12.64
CA LYS A 1075 8.23 -31.16 -14.10
C LYS A 1075 8.79 -29.82 -14.59
N LYS A 1076 8.32 -28.70 -14.02
CA LYS A 1076 8.83 -27.35 -14.34
C LYS A 1076 10.25 -27.14 -13.84
N LEU A 1077 10.57 -27.54 -12.61
CA LEU A 1077 11.92 -27.46 -12.06
C LEU A 1077 12.93 -28.30 -12.84
N LYS A 1078 12.52 -29.48 -13.32
CA LYS A 1078 13.32 -30.29 -14.24
C LYS A 1078 13.60 -29.55 -15.56
N VAL A 1079 12.61 -28.88 -16.13
CA VAL A 1079 12.82 -28.05 -17.35
C VAL A 1079 13.81 -26.91 -17.07
N ILE A 1080 13.69 -26.22 -15.93
CA ILE A 1080 14.62 -25.17 -15.50
C ILE A 1080 16.05 -25.73 -15.41
N SER A 1081 16.21 -26.90 -14.80
CA SER A 1081 17.53 -27.55 -14.70
C SER A 1081 18.13 -27.92 -16.05
N GLN A 1082 17.30 -28.24 -17.05
CA GLN A 1082 17.77 -28.59 -18.39
C GLN A 1082 18.20 -27.36 -19.20
N ALA A 1083 17.69 -26.18 -18.84
CA ALA A 1083 18.02 -24.93 -19.50
C ALA A 1083 19.42 -24.40 -19.13
N ASP A 1084 19.92 -24.73 -17.93
CA ASP A 1084 21.28 -24.38 -17.47
C ASP A 1084 22.08 -25.65 -17.15
N LYS A 1085 23.11 -25.94 -17.95
CA LYS A 1085 23.98 -27.12 -17.79
C LYS A 1085 24.74 -27.17 -16.45
N ARG A 1086 24.78 -26.05 -15.71
CA ARG A 1086 25.37 -25.96 -14.37
C ARG A 1086 24.39 -26.32 -13.26
N ILE A 1087 23.13 -26.62 -13.59
CA ILE A 1087 22.13 -27.13 -12.66
C ILE A 1087 22.05 -28.65 -12.78
N HIS A 1088 22.37 -29.34 -11.68
CA HIS A 1088 22.30 -30.78 -11.56
C HIS A 1088 20.97 -31.17 -10.90
N TRP A 1089 20.08 -31.77 -11.67
CA TRP A 1089 18.78 -32.23 -11.17
C TRP A 1089 18.89 -33.56 -10.43
N ILE A 1090 18.29 -33.62 -9.24
CA ILE A 1090 18.07 -34.86 -8.50
C ILE A 1090 16.57 -35.00 -8.25
N ASN A 1091 16.01 -36.18 -8.54
CA ASN A 1091 14.69 -36.57 -8.05
C ASN A 1091 14.84 -37.94 -7.40
N ILE A 1092 14.71 -38.00 -6.09
CA ILE A 1092 14.73 -39.27 -5.35
C ILE A 1092 13.34 -39.78 -5.07
N ASN A 1093 12.24 -39.10 -5.45
CA ASN A 1093 10.88 -39.43 -4.95
C ASN A 1093 10.43 -40.86 -5.25
N ASP A 1094 11.01 -41.53 -6.25
CA ASP A 1094 10.68 -42.91 -6.63
C ASP A 1094 11.35 -43.97 -5.71
N ASP A 1095 12.41 -43.62 -4.98
CA ASP A 1095 13.17 -44.53 -4.10
C ASP A 1095 12.60 -44.66 -2.65
N PRO A 1096 12.12 -43.59 -1.99
CA PRO A 1096 11.55 -43.60 -0.65
C PRO A 1096 10.04 -43.82 -0.61
N ALA A 1097 9.37 -43.88 -1.78
CA ALA A 1097 7.93 -44.05 -1.88
C ALA A 1097 7.55 -45.50 -2.21
N GLY A 1098 6.53 -46.02 -1.53
CA GLY A 1098 5.94 -47.32 -1.89
C GLY A 1098 5.15 -47.25 -3.20
N ALA A 1099 4.64 -48.38 -3.71
CA ALA A 1099 3.83 -48.45 -4.94
C ALA A 1099 2.57 -47.55 -4.98
N SER A 1100 2.22 -46.91 -3.85
CA SER A 1100 1.12 -45.94 -3.71
C SER A 1100 1.53 -44.47 -3.91
N GLY A 1101 2.81 -44.18 -4.14
CA GLY A 1101 3.36 -42.82 -4.26
C GLY A 1101 3.52 -42.07 -2.92
N LYS A 1102 3.18 -42.72 -1.79
CA LYS A 1102 3.40 -42.20 -0.43
C LYS A 1102 4.77 -42.61 0.10
N LEU A 1103 5.32 -41.78 0.99
CA LEU A 1103 6.57 -42.07 1.68
C LEU A 1103 6.41 -43.31 2.57
N LEU A 1104 7.42 -44.18 2.58
CA LEU A 1104 7.44 -45.35 3.45
C LEU A 1104 7.57 -44.93 4.92
N PRO A 1105 6.97 -45.66 5.89
CA PRO A 1105 6.96 -45.26 7.30
C PRO A 1105 8.35 -45.11 7.94
N ASP A 1106 9.35 -45.86 7.46
CA ASP A 1106 10.75 -45.78 7.89
C ASP A 1106 11.52 -44.64 7.21
N VAL A 1107 10.96 -44.06 6.14
CA VAL A 1107 11.51 -42.90 5.43
C VAL A 1107 10.89 -41.59 5.93
N SER A 1108 9.60 -41.57 6.27
CA SER A 1108 8.97 -40.41 6.89
C SER A 1108 7.86 -40.86 7.84
N SER A 1109 8.02 -40.54 9.12
CA SER A 1109 7.03 -40.88 10.15
C SER A 1109 5.83 -39.91 10.13
N ASP A 1110 6.07 -38.65 9.78
CA ASP A 1110 5.04 -37.62 9.73
C ASP A 1110 4.49 -37.37 8.32
N GLY A 1111 5.15 -37.87 7.27
CA GLY A 1111 4.78 -37.73 5.86
C GLY A 1111 5.28 -36.45 5.18
N ILE A 1112 6.15 -35.66 5.84
CA ILE A 1112 6.82 -34.45 5.32
C ILE A 1112 8.33 -34.58 5.48
N HIS A 1113 8.77 -34.83 6.72
CA HIS A 1113 10.16 -34.77 7.09
C HIS A 1113 10.78 -36.15 6.94
N LEU A 1114 11.96 -36.18 6.33
CA LEU A 1114 12.71 -37.42 6.20
C LEU A 1114 13.23 -37.88 7.56
N GLU A 1115 13.23 -39.19 7.75
CA GLU A 1115 13.94 -39.92 8.79
C GLU A 1115 15.31 -40.37 8.26
N LYS A 1116 16.09 -41.03 9.11
CA LYS A 1116 17.45 -41.47 8.79
C LYS A 1116 17.54 -42.27 7.48
N ALA A 1117 16.59 -43.17 7.20
CA ALA A 1117 16.58 -43.95 5.97
C ALA A 1117 16.37 -43.07 4.72
N GLY A 1118 15.49 -42.06 4.80
CA GLY A 1118 15.27 -41.10 3.72
C GLY A 1118 16.50 -40.22 3.45
N TYR A 1119 17.18 -39.77 4.50
CA TYR A 1119 18.42 -39.02 4.34
C TYR A 1119 19.59 -39.85 3.78
N GLU A 1120 19.64 -41.15 4.07
CA GLU A 1120 20.63 -42.05 3.46
C GLU A 1120 20.41 -42.15 1.94
N VAL A 1121 19.16 -42.28 1.50
CA VAL A 1121 18.81 -42.26 0.06
C VAL A 1121 19.22 -40.92 -0.57
N TRP A 1122 18.89 -39.80 0.07
CA TRP A 1122 19.28 -38.48 -0.44
C TRP A 1122 20.81 -38.30 -0.49
N ALA A 1123 21.54 -38.77 0.52
CA ALA A 1123 23.00 -38.73 0.55
C ALA A 1123 23.63 -39.57 -0.58
N GLN A 1124 23.09 -40.76 -0.84
CA GLN A 1124 23.55 -41.64 -1.92
C GLN A 1124 23.34 -41.01 -3.29
N ALA A 1125 22.25 -40.28 -3.50
CA ALA A 1125 22.00 -39.52 -4.73
C ALA A 1125 22.94 -38.32 -4.89
N LEU A 1126 23.26 -37.61 -3.79
CA LEU A 1126 24.15 -36.44 -3.81
C LEU A 1126 25.63 -36.82 -3.99
N ARG A 1127 26.07 -37.92 -3.38
CA ARG A 1127 27.48 -38.35 -3.34
C ARG A 1127 28.18 -38.37 -4.71
N PRO A 1128 27.67 -39.03 -5.77
CA PRO A 1128 28.36 -39.06 -7.06
C PRO A 1128 28.45 -37.68 -7.72
N ILE A 1129 27.47 -36.80 -7.49
CA ILE A 1129 27.50 -35.43 -8.01
C ILE A 1129 28.55 -34.61 -7.27
N LEU A 1130 28.58 -34.69 -5.94
CA LEU A 1130 29.57 -33.98 -5.13
C LEU A 1130 31.00 -34.48 -5.42
N THR A 1131 31.22 -35.80 -5.50
CA THR A 1131 32.52 -36.36 -5.91
C THR A 1131 32.94 -35.87 -7.29
N LYS A 1132 32.00 -35.78 -8.25
CA LYS A 1132 32.29 -35.25 -9.59
C LYS A 1132 32.65 -33.77 -9.58
N LEU A 1133 32.00 -32.97 -8.75
CA LEU A 1133 32.18 -31.52 -8.70
C LEU A 1133 33.36 -31.08 -7.82
N LEU A 1134 33.66 -31.83 -6.77
CA LEU A 1134 34.62 -31.44 -5.72
C LEU A 1134 35.80 -32.40 -5.55
N GLY A 1135 35.72 -33.61 -6.10
CA GLY A 1135 36.66 -34.71 -5.82
C GLY A 1135 36.28 -35.51 -4.57
N GLU A 1136 37.14 -36.48 -4.23
CA GLU A 1136 36.98 -37.30 -3.03
C GLU A 1136 37.01 -36.44 -1.74
N PRO A 1137 36.23 -36.79 -0.69
CA PRO A 1137 36.22 -36.03 0.56
C PRO A 1137 37.61 -36.01 1.22
N ALA A 1138 37.99 -34.86 1.79
CA ALA A 1138 39.23 -34.73 2.53
C ALA A 1138 39.19 -35.47 3.88
N GLU A 1139 40.36 -35.89 4.39
CA GLU A 1139 40.45 -36.48 5.73
C GLU A 1139 40.04 -35.51 6.85
N VAL A 1140 40.27 -34.21 6.64
CA VAL A 1140 39.95 -33.14 7.59
C VAL A 1140 38.73 -32.35 7.12
N ASP A 1141 37.74 -32.19 8.00
CA ASP A 1141 36.58 -31.34 7.78
C ASP A 1141 36.73 -30.02 8.53
N ARG A 1142 36.51 -28.90 7.82
CA ARG A 1142 36.63 -27.52 8.30
C ARG A 1142 35.28 -26.79 8.22
N ALA A 1143 34.17 -27.50 8.07
CA ALA A 1143 32.84 -26.93 8.07
C ALA A 1143 32.54 -26.07 9.32
N PRO A 1144 31.73 -25.01 9.21
CA PRO A 1144 31.17 -24.33 10.37
C PRO A 1144 30.46 -25.29 11.34
N PRO A 1145 30.38 -24.93 12.64
CA PRO A 1145 29.50 -25.61 13.57
C PRO A 1145 28.04 -25.70 13.08
N ALA A 1146 27.38 -26.81 13.41
CA ALA A 1146 25.95 -26.99 13.18
C ALA A 1146 25.12 -25.95 13.97
N THR A 1147 23.96 -25.59 13.44
CA THR A 1147 23.04 -24.61 14.03
C THR A 1147 21.80 -25.32 14.60
N GLY A 1148 21.34 -24.89 15.78
CA GLY A 1148 20.21 -25.50 16.49
C GLY A 1148 18.93 -24.68 16.42
N ASN A 1149 17.96 -25.02 17.27
CA ASN A 1149 16.82 -24.16 17.57
C ASN A 1149 17.18 -23.25 18.77
N PRO A 1150 17.24 -21.92 18.61
CA PRO A 1150 17.54 -20.99 19.72
C PRO A 1150 16.52 -20.98 20.85
N GLY A 1151 15.33 -21.55 20.63
CA GLY A 1151 14.28 -21.67 21.63
C GLY A 1151 14.24 -23.01 22.37
N LEU A 1152 15.19 -23.93 22.11
CA LEU A 1152 15.31 -25.22 22.78
C LEU A 1152 16.54 -25.30 23.68
#